data_AF-A0A1H0ESN7-F1
#
_entry.id   AF-A0A1H0ESN7-F1
#
_cell.length_a   1.000
_cell.length_b   1.000
_cell.length_c   1.000
_cell.angle_alpha   90.00
_cell.angle_beta   90.00
_cell.angle_gamma   90.00
#
_symmetry.space_group_name_H-M   'P 1'
#
loop_
_entity.id
_entity.type
_entity.pdbx_description
1 polymer ?
#
loop_
_entity_poly.entity_id
_entity_poly.type
_entity_poly.pdbx_seq_one_letter_code
_entity_poly.pdbx_strand_id
1 'polypeptide(L)'
;MEIVSDGTADGGLRIDPALRDFVADELLVGLDLEPAWFWSTVAALHERFAGRVDQLLRRRDELQERIDAWHRENGAGDAEALEAFLSEIGYLLPLEEPTVRVQNVDREIAEVPGPQLVVPATVPRYALNAANARWGSLYDALYGTDALPLEHELAPGYDERRGAQVIAEADRLLDRFFPLADGSHADAVAYRVPSPGELAVDTAAGTTGLADPAQFAGHRPGDGDGDRPSGVLLRRHGLHLELTVDPSTPVGKQHHAGVSDVALESAVTTIVDLEDSVATVDGPDKVGAYRTWLGLRTGQLTASFGKGGRTVTRSIHGDRTYVGADGQELVLPGRALLLVRNVGHHMRLDAVRTADGEPLLEEVLDALVSATAALHELRGGGRYSNTRTGSVYIVKPKMHGPDEVSLSVELLAAVEEALGLEPTTLKIGIMDEEKRTSTNLETCIARAADRVIFINTGFLDRTGDEIHTDFEAGPVVRKDDQRSQTWLKTYEDRNVDVALRAGFAGQAQIGKGMWAKPAAMREMLDTKGGHPKAGANTAWVPSPTAATLHALHYLETDVLAVQEELKQRPLADRRGLLVPPVLPDGGAALSEEEKRHELETNAQSILGYVVRWVGLGIGCSTVPTLEGVGLMEDRATLRISSQQIANWLHHGLVEEGQVRETFARMAAVVDEQNANEPGYQPMCADLDASPSFQAALDLVFSGRREPNGYTERALTTWRQRAKASDGEEQPTREAVLSDEAPSPAP
;
A
#
# COMPACT_ATOMS: atom_id res chain seq x y z
N MET A 1 -2.52 -17.58 29.18
CA MET A 1 -3.98 -17.73 29.27
C MET A 1 -4.28 -19.20 29.01
N GLU A 2 -4.77 -19.94 30.01
CA GLU A 2 -5.23 -21.32 29.77
C GLU A 2 -6.39 -21.24 28.78
N ILE A 3 -6.18 -21.79 27.59
CA ILE A 3 -7.21 -21.92 26.56
C ILE A 3 -8.28 -22.85 27.15
N VAL A 4 -9.43 -22.26 27.50
CA VAL A 4 -10.60 -23.01 27.95
C VAL A 4 -10.98 -23.98 26.83
N SER A 5 -10.87 -25.27 27.13
CA SER A 5 -10.95 -26.37 26.20
C SER A 5 -12.40 -26.74 25.86
N ASP A 6 -13.06 -25.91 25.05
CA ASP A 6 -14.36 -26.26 24.46
C ASP A 6 -14.33 -26.31 22.92
N GLY A 7 -13.13 -26.42 22.33
CA GLY A 7 -12.94 -26.52 20.88
C GLY A 7 -13.41 -27.87 20.33
N THR A 8 -14.58 -27.88 19.68
CA THR A 8 -14.94 -28.95 18.74
C THR A 8 -13.90 -29.02 17.62
N ALA A 9 -13.35 -30.22 17.41
CA ALA A 9 -12.34 -30.47 16.39
C ALA A 9 -12.98 -30.55 15.01
N ASP A 10 -12.95 -29.44 14.26
CA ASP A 10 -13.35 -29.40 12.85
C ASP A 10 -12.11 -29.65 11.99
N GLY A 11 -12.07 -30.77 11.27
CA GLY A 11 -10.90 -31.17 10.47
C GLY A 11 -9.63 -31.46 11.29
N GLY A 12 -9.75 -31.68 12.60
CA GLY A 12 -8.60 -31.89 13.51
C GLY A 12 -7.94 -30.60 14.00
N LEU A 13 -8.50 -29.42 13.68
CA LEU A 13 -8.00 -28.12 14.12
C LEU A 13 -8.70 -27.66 15.40
N ARG A 14 -7.99 -26.90 16.24
CA ARG A 14 -8.55 -26.11 17.34
C ARG A 14 -8.65 -24.67 16.87
N ILE A 15 -9.88 -24.18 16.71
CA ILE A 15 -10.17 -22.90 16.07
C ILE A 15 -10.80 -21.96 17.09
N ASP A 16 -10.33 -20.72 17.12
CA ASP A 16 -10.93 -19.62 17.86
C ASP A 16 -12.42 -19.45 17.47
N PRO A 17 -13.34 -19.35 18.44
CA PRO A 17 -14.77 -19.25 18.14
C PRO A 17 -15.13 -18.14 17.16
N ALA A 18 -14.51 -16.96 17.26
CA ALA A 18 -14.83 -15.84 16.37
C ALA A 18 -14.53 -16.17 14.90
N LEU A 19 -13.43 -16.90 14.64
CA LEU A 19 -13.10 -17.36 13.29
C LEU A 19 -14.05 -18.46 12.82
N ARG A 20 -14.41 -19.41 13.70
CA ARG A 20 -15.36 -20.48 13.37
C ARG A 20 -16.70 -19.89 12.94
N ASP A 21 -17.22 -18.97 13.74
CA ASP A 21 -18.52 -18.32 13.53
C ASP A 21 -18.48 -17.45 12.27
N PHE A 22 -17.44 -16.63 12.06
CA PHE A 22 -17.28 -15.85 10.83
C PHE A 22 -17.30 -16.73 9.57
N VAL A 23 -16.61 -17.87 9.58
CA VAL A 23 -16.59 -18.77 8.41
C VAL A 23 -17.99 -19.31 8.13
N ALA A 24 -18.69 -19.79 9.16
CA ALA A 24 -20.00 -20.42 9.00
C ALA A 24 -21.13 -19.42 8.69
N ASP A 25 -21.15 -18.30 9.41
CA ASP A 25 -22.29 -17.39 9.47
C ASP A 25 -22.13 -16.17 8.55
N GLU A 26 -20.94 -15.96 7.96
CA GLU A 26 -20.68 -14.83 7.07
C GLU A 26 -19.98 -15.24 5.75
N LEU A 27 -18.78 -15.82 5.83
CA LEU A 27 -17.94 -16.06 4.64
C LEU A 27 -18.58 -17.04 3.65
N LEU A 28 -19.16 -18.14 4.13
CA LEU A 28 -19.71 -19.19 3.29
C LEU A 28 -21.20 -18.98 2.95
N VAL A 29 -21.87 -17.99 3.55
CA VAL A 29 -23.31 -17.76 3.35
C VAL A 29 -23.60 -17.41 1.90
N GLY A 30 -24.39 -18.25 1.23
CA GLY A 30 -24.71 -18.08 -0.20
C GLY A 30 -23.75 -18.79 -1.15
N LEU A 31 -22.72 -19.46 -0.65
CA LEU A 31 -21.88 -20.39 -1.39
C LEU A 31 -22.32 -21.84 -1.12
N ASP A 32 -22.17 -22.72 -2.11
CA ASP A 32 -22.37 -24.16 -1.96
C ASP A 32 -21.12 -24.82 -1.36
N LEU A 33 -20.76 -24.41 -0.14
CA LEU A 33 -19.58 -24.86 0.61
C LEU A 33 -19.94 -25.00 2.10
N GLU A 34 -19.49 -26.07 2.73
CA GLU A 34 -19.76 -26.37 4.14
C GLU A 34 -18.60 -25.94 5.05
N PRO A 35 -18.84 -25.47 6.28
CA PRO A 35 -17.77 -25.11 7.22
C PRO A 35 -16.77 -26.26 7.48
N ALA A 36 -17.26 -27.49 7.57
CA ALA A 36 -16.40 -28.67 7.75
C ALA A 36 -15.45 -28.88 6.56
N TRP A 37 -15.92 -28.63 5.33
CA TRP A 37 -15.08 -28.67 4.13
C TRP A 37 -14.00 -27.59 4.21
N PHE A 38 -14.36 -26.36 4.59
CA PHE A 38 -13.42 -25.24 4.66
C PHE A 38 -12.26 -25.54 5.62
N TRP A 39 -12.58 -25.94 6.86
CA TRP A 39 -11.55 -26.23 7.86
C TRP A 39 -10.71 -27.47 7.53
N SER A 40 -11.31 -28.50 6.91
CA SER A 40 -10.54 -29.64 6.41
C SER A 40 -9.57 -29.26 5.28
N THR A 41 -9.96 -28.30 4.43
CA THR A 41 -9.10 -27.75 3.38
C THR A 41 -7.95 -26.95 3.98
N VAL A 42 -8.22 -26.11 4.97
CA VAL A 42 -7.17 -25.40 5.73
C VAL A 42 -6.16 -26.38 6.32
N ALA A 43 -6.63 -27.44 6.98
CA ALA A 43 -5.76 -28.45 7.58
C ALA A 43 -4.88 -29.16 6.54
N ALA A 44 -5.47 -29.58 5.41
CA ALA A 44 -4.75 -30.26 4.34
C ALA A 44 -3.71 -29.35 3.65
N LEU A 45 -4.05 -28.08 3.41
CA LEU A 45 -3.11 -27.10 2.87
C LEU A 45 -1.97 -26.85 3.87
N HIS A 46 -2.29 -26.66 5.15
CA HIS A 46 -1.27 -26.48 6.18
C HIS A 46 -0.30 -27.68 6.23
N GLU A 47 -0.81 -28.91 6.28
CA GLU A 47 0.02 -30.12 6.27
C GLU A 47 0.93 -30.20 5.03
N ARG A 48 0.40 -29.83 3.85
CA ARG A 48 1.16 -29.82 2.59
C ARG A 48 2.30 -28.79 2.56
N PHE A 49 2.12 -27.63 3.20
CA PHE A 49 3.02 -26.49 3.04
C PHE A 49 3.91 -26.21 4.27
N ALA A 50 3.48 -26.50 5.50
CA ALA A 50 4.19 -26.15 6.74
C ALA A 50 5.65 -26.62 6.74
N GLY A 51 5.91 -27.91 6.49
CA GLY A 51 7.28 -28.43 6.49
C GLY A 51 8.20 -27.80 5.44
N ARG A 52 7.65 -27.37 4.30
CA ARG A 52 8.41 -26.68 3.23
C ARG A 52 8.65 -25.21 3.58
N VAL A 53 7.67 -24.53 4.17
CA VAL A 53 7.85 -23.19 4.74
C VAL A 53 8.97 -23.23 5.78
N ASP A 54 8.93 -24.16 6.75
CA ASP A 54 9.96 -24.26 7.79
C ASP A 54 11.34 -24.60 7.22
N GLN A 55 11.40 -25.35 6.12
CA GLN A 55 12.66 -25.57 5.40
C GLN A 55 13.20 -24.28 4.78
N LEU A 56 12.36 -23.48 4.14
CA LEU A 56 12.78 -22.21 3.54
C LEU A 56 13.14 -21.16 4.58
N LEU A 57 12.41 -21.08 5.70
CA LEU A 57 12.75 -20.19 6.82
C LEU A 57 14.11 -20.55 7.44
N ARG A 58 14.36 -21.84 7.73
CA ARG A 58 15.70 -22.29 8.16
C ARG A 58 16.78 -21.96 7.14
N ARG A 59 16.45 -22.04 5.85
CA ARG A 59 17.38 -21.67 4.78
C ARG A 59 17.69 -20.16 4.77
N ARG A 60 16.77 -19.29 5.21
CA ARG A 60 17.07 -17.87 5.45
C ARG A 60 18.11 -17.74 6.56
N ASP A 61 17.89 -18.40 7.69
CA ASP A 61 18.79 -18.36 8.85
C ASP A 61 20.20 -18.88 8.51
N GLU A 62 20.29 -20.03 7.84
CA GLU A 62 21.57 -20.62 7.41
C GLU A 62 22.38 -19.68 6.48
N LEU A 63 21.69 -18.94 5.61
CA LEU A 63 22.35 -17.99 4.73
C LEU A 63 22.81 -16.76 5.49
N GLN A 64 21.97 -16.22 6.38
CA GLN A 64 22.32 -15.08 7.22
C GLN A 64 23.55 -15.39 8.08
N GLU A 65 23.59 -16.55 8.75
CA GLU A 65 24.74 -16.96 9.56
C GLU A 65 26.05 -17.02 8.76
N ARG A 66 25.99 -17.48 7.51
CA ARG A 66 27.15 -17.55 6.61
C ARG A 66 27.58 -16.15 6.15
N ILE A 67 26.63 -15.28 5.81
CA ILE A 67 26.89 -13.89 5.40
C ILE A 67 27.51 -13.10 6.57
N ASP A 68 26.94 -13.24 7.76
CA ASP A 68 27.48 -12.69 9.00
C ASP A 68 28.92 -13.14 9.25
N ALA A 69 29.22 -14.44 9.08
CA ALA A 69 30.56 -14.97 9.25
C ALA A 69 31.54 -14.38 8.24
N TRP A 70 31.12 -14.25 6.99
CA TRP A 70 31.94 -13.66 5.94
C TRP A 70 32.25 -12.18 6.23
N HIS A 71 31.25 -11.39 6.64
CA HIS A 71 31.45 -9.98 6.97
C HIS A 71 32.32 -9.77 8.21
N ARG A 72 32.23 -10.63 9.23
CA ARG A 72 33.16 -10.56 10.39
C ARG A 72 34.63 -10.75 9.99
N GLU A 73 34.89 -11.53 8.95
CA GLU A 73 36.25 -11.77 8.44
C GLU A 73 36.72 -10.70 7.44
N ASN A 74 35.79 -10.08 6.70
CA ASN A 74 36.12 -9.23 5.54
C ASN A 74 35.67 -7.76 5.68
N GLY A 75 34.96 -7.41 6.76
CA GLY A 75 34.24 -6.13 6.86
C GLY A 75 33.20 -6.01 5.75
N ALA A 76 33.05 -4.81 5.17
CA ALA A 76 32.23 -4.62 3.97
C ALA A 76 32.72 -5.43 2.75
N GLY A 77 34.02 -5.75 2.69
CA GLY A 77 34.63 -6.49 1.61
C GLY A 77 34.58 -5.77 0.25
N ASP A 78 35.12 -6.44 -0.78
CA ASP A 78 34.98 -6.02 -2.18
C ASP A 78 33.77 -6.70 -2.83
N ALA A 79 33.08 -5.99 -3.73
CA ALA A 79 31.84 -6.48 -4.35
C ALA A 79 32.06 -7.76 -5.20
N GLU A 80 33.24 -7.94 -5.83
CA GLU A 80 33.55 -9.14 -6.60
C GLU A 80 33.77 -10.35 -5.66
N ALA A 81 34.46 -10.13 -4.54
CA ALA A 81 34.65 -11.17 -3.53
C ALA A 81 33.32 -11.58 -2.87
N LEU A 82 32.46 -10.59 -2.56
CA LEU A 82 31.13 -10.85 -2.01
C LEU A 82 30.24 -11.58 -3.03
N GLU A 83 30.25 -11.18 -4.30
CA GLU A 83 29.50 -11.89 -5.36
C GLU A 83 29.92 -13.35 -5.49
N ALA A 84 31.24 -13.63 -5.49
CA ALA A 84 31.76 -14.99 -5.57
C ALA A 84 31.30 -15.84 -4.37
N PHE A 85 31.39 -15.29 -3.16
CA PHE A 85 30.92 -15.95 -1.95
C PHE A 85 29.41 -16.19 -1.96
N LEU A 86 28.61 -15.17 -2.25
CA LEU A 86 27.14 -15.30 -2.28
C LEU A 86 26.68 -16.32 -3.34
N SER A 87 27.43 -16.46 -4.45
CA SER A 87 27.20 -17.50 -5.44
C SER A 87 27.56 -18.90 -4.91
N GLU A 88 28.69 -19.05 -4.24
CA GLU A 88 29.13 -20.30 -3.62
C GLU A 88 28.11 -20.82 -2.59
N ILE A 89 27.56 -19.92 -1.77
CA ILE A 89 26.64 -20.32 -0.71
C ILE A 89 25.22 -20.59 -1.22
N GLY A 90 24.93 -20.29 -2.49
CA GLY A 90 23.60 -20.41 -3.11
C GLY A 90 22.63 -19.30 -2.68
N TYR A 91 23.14 -18.10 -2.41
CA TYR A 91 22.33 -16.89 -2.22
C TYR A 91 22.07 -16.20 -3.57
N LEU A 92 23.13 -16.05 -4.38
CA LEU A 92 23.00 -15.67 -5.78
C LEU A 92 22.84 -16.93 -6.62
N LEU A 93 21.72 -17.01 -7.33
CA LEU A 93 21.41 -18.14 -8.18
C LEU A 93 21.78 -17.83 -9.64
N PRO A 94 21.96 -18.86 -10.47
CA PRO A 94 21.95 -18.69 -11.92
C PRO A 94 20.67 -17.98 -12.37
N LEU A 95 20.82 -16.99 -13.24
CA LEU A 95 19.68 -16.23 -13.75
C LEU A 95 18.87 -17.10 -14.73
N GLU A 96 17.55 -17.13 -14.52
CA GLU A 96 16.59 -17.65 -15.50
C GLU A 96 16.04 -16.49 -16.35
N GLU A 97 15.67 -16.75 -17.60
CA GLU A 97 15.10 -15.72 -18.47
C GLU A 97 13.70 -15.33 -17.98
N PRO A 98 13.48 -14.07 -17.58
CA PRO A 98 12.18 -13.64 -17.11
C PRO A 98 11.27 -13.41 -18.31
N THR A 99 10.14 -14.11 -18.39
CA THR A 99 9.13 -13.89 -19.43
C THR A 99 7.74 -13.94 -18.80
N VAL A 100 7.00 -12.84 -18.88
CA VAL A 100 5.59 -12.78 -18.48
C VAL A 100 4.73 -13.49 -19.51
N ARG A 101 3.82 -14.34 -19.02
CA ARG A 101 2.83 -15.08 -19.82
C ARG A 101 1.42 -15.00 -19.22
N VAL A 102 1.23 -14.14 -18.22
CA VAL A 102 -0.04 -13.98 -17.51
C VAL A 102 -1.15 -13.60 -18.49
N GLN A 103 -2.34 -14.15 -18.26
CA GLN A 103 -3.55 -13.86 -19.05
C GLN A 103 -4.68 -13.41 -18.14
N ASN A 104 -5.77 -12.92 -18.76
CA ASN A 104 -6.98 -12.50 -18.06
C ASN A 104 -6.72 -11.42 -17.00
N VAL A 105 -5.89 -10.42 -17.33
CA VAL A 105 -5.57 -9.30 -16.44
C VAL A 105 -6.48 -8.12 -16.76
N ASP A 106 -7.12 -7.54 -15.75
CA ASP A 106 -7.95 -6.34 -15.86
C ASP A 106 -7.10 -5.14 -16.35
N ARG A 107 -7.74 -4.26 -17.11
CA ARG A 107 -7.08 -3.13 -17.79
C ARG A 107 -6.36 -2.17 -16.84
N GLU A 108 -6.84 -2.02 -15.61
CA GLU A 108 -6.21 -1.21 -14.55
C GLU A 108 -4.79 -1.64 -14.20
N ILE A 109 -4.47 -2.91 -14.40
CA ILE A 109 -3.14 -3.46 -14.16
C ILE A 109 -2.35 -3.53 -15.46
N ALA A 110 -2.98 -4.02 -16.53
CA ALA A 110 -2.28 -4.26 -17.79
C ALA A 110 -2.01 -2.98 -18.59
N GLU A 111 -2.99 -2.09 -18.71
CA GLU A 111 -3.03 -1.05 -19.75
C GLU A 111 -3.04 0.39 -19.22
N VAL A 112 -3.47 0.63 -17.98
CA VAL A 112 -3.73 1.98 -17.47
C VAL A 112 -2.71 2.36 -16.40
N PRO A 113 -1.70 3.19 -16.74
CA PRO A 113 -0.83 3.79 -15.74
C PRO A 113 -1.61 4.71 -14.80
N GLY A 114 -1.41 4.57 -13.50
CA GLY A 114 -2.06 5.44 -12.52
C GLY A 114 -1.69 5.13 -11.07
N PRO A 115 -2.14 5.98 -10.12
CA PRO A 115 -1.94 5.76 -8.70
C PRO A 115 -2.49 4.41 -8.19
N GLN A 116 -1.78 3.81 -7.24
CA GLN A 116 -2.25 2.67 -6.45
C GLN A 116 -2.30 3.06 -4.98
N LEU A 117 -3.45 2.89 -4.36
CA LEU A 117 -3.62 3.16 -2.94
C LEU A 117 -3.31 1.90 -2.12
N VAL A 118 -2.79 2.04 -0.90
CA VAL A 118 -2.69 0.96 0.08
C VAL A 118 -3.49 1.35 1.31
N VAL A 119 -4.31 0.43 1.84
CA VAL A 119 -5.23 0.74 2.94
C VAL A 119 -5.38 -0.43 3.92
N PRO A 120 -5.40 -0.18 5.25
CA PRO A 120 -5.56 -1.24 6.23
C PRO A 120 -6.96 -1.86 6.20
N ALA A 121 -7.03 -3.19 6.17
CA ALA A 121 -8.30 -3.92 6.21
C ALA A 121 -9.02 -3.81 7.57
N THR A 122 -8.31 -3.46 8.64
CA THR A 122 -8.90 -3.30 9.99
C THR A 122 -9.68 -2.00 10.17
N VAL A 123 -9.69 -1.11 9.16
CA VAL A 123 -10.47 0.15 9.19
C VAL A 123 -11.48 0.17 8.04
N PRO A 124 -12.70 -0.37 8.22
CA PRO A 124 -13.73 -0.46 7.17
C PRO A 124 -14.00 0.86 6.45
N ARG A 125 -14.03 1.98 7.19
CA ARG A 125 -14.22 3.32 6.64
C ARG A 125 -13.15 3.69 5.61
N TYR A 126 -11.88 3.39 5.91
CA TYR A 126 -10.78 3.71 5.03
C TYR A 126 -10.79 2.81 3.81
N ALA A 127 -11.01 1.51 4.00
CA ALA A 127 -11.14 0.56 2.90
C ALA A 127 -12.30 0.94 1.94
N LEU A 128 -13.42 1.43 2.48
CA LEU A 128 -14.53 1.94 1.69
C LEU A 128 -14.16 3.20 0.90
N ASN A 129 -13.55 4.19 1.55
CA ASN A 129 -13.09 5.41 0.88
C ASN A 129 -12.07 5.08 -0.22
N ALA A 130 -11.18 4.12 0.02
CA ALA A 130 -10.19 3.63 -0.93
C ALA A 130 -10.83 2.97 -2.16
N ALA A 131 -11.80 2.07 -1.96
CA ALA A 131 -12.54 1.47 -3.05
C ALA A 131 -13.26 2.53 -3.91
N ASN A 132 -13.79 3.57 -3.29
CA ASN A 132 -14.46 4.68 -3.97
C ASN A 132 -13.49 5.75 -4.53
N ALA A 133 -12.18 5.65 -4.26
CA ALA A 133 -11.17 6.64 -4.66
C ALA A 133 -10.77 6.58 -6.14
N ARG A 134 -11.41 5.69 -6.94
CA ARG A 134 -11.23 5.66 -8.40
C ARG A 134 -11.54 7.01 -9.03
N TRP A 135 -12.52 7.72 -8.51
CA TRP A 135 -12.93 9.04 -8.98
C TRP A 135 -12.86 10.03 -7.83
N GLY A 136 -11.95 11.00 -7.91
CA GLY A 136 -11.74 12.00 -6.87
C GLY A 136 -11.91 13.42 -7.39
N SER A 137 -12.51 14.30 -6.58
CA SER A 137 -12.63 15.73 -6.89
C SER A 137 -11.25 16.40 -6.83
N LEU A 138 -10.80 16.93 -7.97
CA LEU A 138 -9.62 17.77 -8.03
C LEU A 138 -9.84 19.06 -7.25
N TYR A 139 -11.06 19.62 -7.27
CA TYR A 139 -11.35 20.86 -6.55
C TYR A 139 -11.20 20.66 -5.04
N ASP A 140 -11.77 19.59 -4.48
CA ASP A 140 -11.62 19.26 -3.06
C ASP A 140 -10.16 19.02 -2.69
N ALA A 141 -9.41 18.31 -3.55
CA ALA A 141 -8.00 18.01 -3.32
C ALA A 141 -7.13 19.27 -3.33
N LEU A 142 -7.37 20.21 -4.25
CA LEU A 142 -6.66 21.50 -4.31
C LEU A 142 -7.10 22.44 -3.18
N TYR A 143 -8.40 22.46 -2.86
CA TYR A 143 -8.95 23.33 -1.83
C TYR A 143 -8.44 22.94 -0.44
N GLY A 144 -8.55 21.65 -0.10
CA GLY A 144 -8.34 21.11 1.25
C GLY A 144 -6.90 20.76 1.62
N THR A 145 -5.91 21.06 0.76
CA THR A 145 -4.50 20.72 1.00
C THR A 145 -3.57 21.93 0.75
N ASP A 146 -2.28 21.74 1.04
CA ASP A 146 -1.23 22.72 0.73
C ASP A 146 -0.83 22.73 -0.77
N ALA A 147 -1.50 21.95 -1.62
CA ALA A 147 -1.28 21.91 -3.07
C ALA A 147 -1.50 23.27 -3.76
N LEU A 148 -2.14 24.23 -3.07
CA LEU A 148 -2.17 25.64 -3.44
C LEU A 148 -1.82 26.49 -2.21
N PRO A 149 -1.01 27.56 -2.36
CA PRO A 149 -0.62 28.40 -1.23
C PRO A 149 -1.86 29.02 -0.58
N LEU A 150 -1.90 29.01 0.75
CA LEU A 150 -2.96 29.66 1.52
C LEU A 150 -2.60 31.15 1.71
N GLU A 151 -3.29 32.02 0.99
CA GLU A 151 -3.00 33.47 0.98
C GLU A 151 -3.72 34.26 2.08
N HIS A 152 -4.76 33.65 2.70
CA HIS A 152 -5.58 34.25 3.74
C HIS A 152 -6.22 33.18 4.64
N GLU A 153 -6.72 33.60 5.80
CA GLU A 153 -7.53 32.73 6.67
C GLU A 153 -8.87 32.42 6.01
N LEU A 154 -9.23 31.13 5.93
CA LEU A 154 -10.46 30.70 5.27
C LEU A 154 -11.71 31.16 6.04
N ALA A 155 -12.69 31.67 5.30
CA ALA A 155 -14.02 31.92 5.83
C ALA A 155 -14.68 30.59 6.28
N PRO A 156 -15.62 30.63 7.26
CA PRO A 156 -16.43 29.45 7.59
C PRO A 156 -17.24 28.97 6.39
N GLY A 157 -17.16 27.67 6.08
CA GLY A 157 -17.84 27.08 4.92
C GLY A 157 -17.02 27.22 3.63
N TYR A 158 -17.69 27.59 2.53
CA TYR A 158 -17.04 27.81 1.24
C TYR A 158 -16.48 29.23 1.16
N ASP A 159 -15.17 29.33 0.97
CA ASP A 159 -14.45 30.59 0.76
C ASP A 159 -14.31 30.85 -0.75
N GLU A 160 -15.04 31.84 -1.26
CA GLU A 160 -15.04 32.17 -2.70
C GLU A 160 -13.65 32.57 -3.22
N ARG A 161 -12.77 33.15 -2.39
CA ARG A 161 -11.42 33.53 -2.84
C ARG A 161 -10.55 32.30 -3.01
N ARG A 162 -10.61 31.36 -2.07
CA ARG A 162 -9.95 30.06 -2.21
C ARG A 162 -10.53 29.27 -3.38
N GLY A 163 -11.86 29.30 -3.55
CA GLY A 163 -12.55 28.72 -4.69
C GLY A 163 -12.07 29.28 -6.04
N ALA A 164 -11.89 30.59 -6.15
CA ALA A 164 -11.36 31.23 -7.36
C ALA A 164 -9.94 30.75 -7.70
N GLN A 165 -9.09 30.59 -6.67
CA GLN A 165 -7.72 30.06 -6.83
C GLN A 165 -7.75 28.62 -7.35
N VAL A 166 -8.65 27.79 -6.83
CA VAL A 166 -8.85 26.39 -7.25
C VAL A 166 -9.35 26.31 -8.69
N ILE A 167 -10.37 27.10 -9.05
CA ILE A 167 -10.92 27.18 -10.42
C ILE A 167 -9.81 27.57 -11.40
N ALA A 168 -9.07 28.64 -11.11
CA ALA A 168 -8.00 29.12 -11.98
C ALA A 168 -6.88 28.08 -12.16
N GLU A 169 -6.51 27.36 -11.10
CA GLU A 169 -5.54 26.27 -11.24
C GLU A 169 -6.10 25.11 -12.07
N ALA A 170 -7.37 24.76 -11.89
CA ALA A 170 -8.00 23.71 -12.69
C ALA A 170 -8.08 24.08 -14.18
N ASP A 171 -8.43 25.33 -14.53
CA ASP A 171 -8.39 25.83 -15.90
C ASP A 171 -6.99 25.71 -16.50
N ARG A 172 -5.96 26.10 -15.73
CA ARG A 172 -4.55 25.99 -16.13
C ARG A 172 -4.15 24.53 -16.37
N LEU A 173 -4.64 23.59 -15.56
CA LEU A 173 -4.40 22.16 -15.73
C LEU A 173 -5.17 21.61 -16.95
N LEU A 174 -6.39 22.08 -17.20
CA LEU A 174 -7.14 21.72 -18.41
C LEU A 174 -6.42 22.23 -19.66
N ASP A 175 -5.93 23.46 -19.69
CA ASP A 175 -5.13 23.96 -20.82
C ASP A 175 -3.85 23.16 -21.04
N ARG A 176 -3.23 22.69 -19.95
CA ARG A 176 -2.02 21.86 -20.03
C ARG A 176 -2.30 20.47 -20.60
N PHE A 177 -3.37 19.82 -20.14
CA PHE A 177 -3.63 18.41 -20.44
C PHE A 177 -4.62 18.18 -21.57
N PHE A 178 -5.53 19.11 -21.79
CA PHE A 178 -6.64 19.05 -22.75
C PHE A 178 -6.79 20.38 -23.49
N PRO A 179 -5.72 20.94 -24.09
CA PRO A 179 -5.75 22.29 -24.66
C PRO A 179 -6.88 22.46 -25.66
N LEU A 180 -7.49 23.65 -25.69
CA LEU A 180 -8.36 24.06 -26.77
C LEU A 180 -7.56 24.33 -28.04
N ALA A 181 -8.18 24.14 -29.22
CA ALA A 181 -7.55 24.43 -30.50
C ALA A 181 -7.19 25.92 -30.65
N ASP A 182 -8.05 26.78 -30.08
CA ASP A 182 -7.87 28.23 -29.99
C ASP A 182 -8.38 28.70 -28.62
N GLY A 183 -7.62 29.54 -27.92
CA GLY A 183 -8.01 30.12 -26.62
C GLY A 183 -7.61 29.29 -25.40
N SER A 184 -8.28 29.53 -24.27
CA SER A 184 -8.04 28.90 -22.97
C SER A 184 -9.36 28.44 -22.35
N HIS A 185 -9.32 27.39 -21.54
CA HIS A 185 -10.43 26.97 -20.69
C HIS A 185 -10.88 28.06 -19.72
N ALA A 186 -10.01 28.98 -19.32
CA ALA A 186 -10.36 30.15 -18.52
C ALA A 186 -11.31 31.12 -19.24
N ASP A 187 -11.42 31.04 -20.57
CA ASP A 187 -12.31 31.88 -21.39
C ASP A 187 -13.63 31.18 -21.75
N ALA A 188 -13.84 29.93 -21.29
CA ALA A 188 -15.03 29.14 -21.60
C ALA A 188 -16.30 29.74 -20.97
N VAL A 189 -17.36 29.90 -21.75
CA VAL A 189 -18.67 30.32 -21.24
C VAL A 189 -19.72 29.21 -21.29
N ALA A 190 -19.50 28.19 -22.13
CA ALA A 190 -20.31 26.98 -22.16
C ALA A 190 -19.56 25.83 -22.82
N TYR A 191 -19.81 24.62 -22.34
CA TYR A 191 -19.48 23.37 -23.03
C TYR A 191 -20.74 22.80 -23.67
N ARG A 192 -20.62 22.28 -24.89
CA ARG A 192 -21.71 21.72 -25.69
C ARG A 192 -21.28 20.47 -26.42
N VAL A 193 -22.24 19.59 -26.67
CA VAL A 193 -22.09 18.41 -27.54
C VAL A 193 -23.14 18.49 -28.65
N PRO A 194 -22.89 19.26 -29.72
CA PRO A 194 -23.88 19.52 -30.78
C PRO A 194 -24.23 18.27 -31.59
N SER A 195 -23.28 17.34 -31.69
CA SER A 195 -23.42 16.07 -32.38
C SER A 195 -22.54 14.99 -31.73
N PRO A 196 -22.80 13.69 -31.93
CA PRO A 196 -21.97 12.63 -31.38
C PRO A 196 -20.50 12.81 -31.76
N GLY A 197 -19.63 12.86 -30.73
CA GLY A 197 -18.18 12.98 -30.91
C GLY A 197 -17.66 14.41 -31.06
N GLU A 198 -18.53 15.41 -31.06
CA GLU A 198 -18.15 16.82 -31.19
C GLU A 198 -18.28 17.55 -29.85
N LEU A 199 -17.15 17.88 -29.22
CA LEU A 199 -17.12 18.82 -28.09
C LEU A 199 -16.91 20.24 -28.62
N ALA A 200 -17.89 21.11 -28.41
CA ALA A 200 -17.82 22.53 -28.71
C ALA A 200 -17.70 23.34 -27.41
N VAL A 201 -16.78 24.30 -27.39
CA VAL A 201 -16.54 25.21 -26.26
C VAL A 201 -16.81 26.62 -26.74
N ASP A 202 -17.85 27.25 -26.22
CA ASP A 202 -18.16 28.64 -26.50
C ASP A 202 -17.22 29.53 -25.68
N THR A 203 -16.60 30.52 -26.31
CA THR A 203 -15.81 31.58 -25.66
C THR A 203 -16.30 32.95 -26.12
N ALA A 204 -15.83 34.03 -25.50
CA ALA A 204 -16.12 35.39 -25.96
C ALA A 204 -15.59 35.68 -27.37
N ALA A 205 -14.56 34.97 -27.84
CA ALA A 205 -13.96 35.14 -29.16
C ALA A 205 -14.64 34.30 -30.26
N GLY A 206 -15.45 33.30 -29.87
CA GLY A 206 -16.10 32.36 -30.78
C GLY A 206 -16.15 30.95 -30.20
N THR A 207 -16.74 30.01 -30.96
CA THR A 207 -16.79 28.59 -30.60
C THR A 207 -15.51 27.89 -31.09
N THR A 208 -14.91 27.08 -30.22
CA THR A 208 -13.71 26.27 -30.48
C THR A 208 -13.94 24.81 -30.04
N GLY A 209 -12.95 23.95 -30.20
CA GLY A 209 -12.94 22.57 -29.69
C GLY A 209 -11.61 22.24 -29.03
N LEU A 210 -11.39 20.97 -28.67
CA LEU A 210 -10.07 20.51 -28.21
C LEU A 210 -9.05 20.56 -29.37
N ALA A 211 -7.80 20.87 -29.06
CA ALA A 211 -6.70 20.81 -30.01
C ALA A 211 -6.47 19.38 -30.53
N ASP A 212 -6.70 18.39 -29.65
CA ASP A 212 -6.84 16.98 -30.03
C ASP A 212 -8.28 16.51 -29.75
N PRO A 213 -9.14 16.42 -30.78
CA PRO A 213 -10.51 15.94 -30.63
C PRO A 213 -10.61 14.51 -30.06
N ALA A 214 -9.57 13.67 -30.21
CA ALA A 214 -9.58 12.31 -29.68
C ALA A 214 -9.57 12.24 -28.15
N GLN A 215 -9.26 13.37 -27.48
CA GLN A 215 -9.33 13.46 -26.03
C GLN A 215 -10.76 13.56 -25.50
N PHE A 216 -11.76 13.85 -26.33
CA PHE A 216 -13.17 13.78 -25.94
C PHE A 216 -13.63 12.32 -25.91
N ALA A 217 -13.95 11.80 -24.71
CA ALA A 217 -14.35 10.42 -24.52
C ALA A 217 -15.87 10.25 -24.48
N GLY A 218 -16.62 11.30 -24.14
CA GLY A 218 -18.07 11.29 -24.08
C GLY A 218 -18.64 12.38 -23.18
N HIS A 219 -19.92 12.26 -22.86
CA HIS A 219 -20.60 13.21 -21.98
C HIS A 219 -21.73 12.55 -21.22
N ARG A 220 -22.16 13.21 -20.15
CA ARG A 220 -23.40 12.89 -19.44
C ARG A 220 -24.45 13.92 -19.89
N PRO A 221 -25.59 13.49 -20.45
CA PRO A 221 -26.63 14.42 -20.92
C PRO A 221 -27.09 15.37 -19.81
N GLY A 222 -27.42 16.61 -20.16
CA GLY A 222 -28.06 17.56 -19.24
C GLY A 222 -29.57 17.36 -19.17
N ASP A 223 -30.24 18.23 -18.41
CA ASP A 223 -31.71 18.24 -18.36
C ASP A 223 -32.30 18.79 -19.66
N GLY A 224 -33.12 17.97 -20.34
CA GLY A 224 -33.85 18.33 -21.57
C GLY A 224 -33.15 17.94 -22.88
N ASP A 225 -33.79 18.22 -24.02
CA ASP A 225 -33.33 17.82 -25.37
C ASP A 225 -32.24 18.76 -25.95
N GLY A 226 -31.43 19.40 -25.10
CA GLY A 226 -30.40 20.36 -25.49
C GLY A 226 -29.04 19.73 -25.75
N ASP A 227 -28.12 20.52 -26.31
CA ASP A 227 -26.71 20.15 -26.53
C ASP A 227 -25.81 20.42 -25.30
N ARG A 228 -26.38 20.82 -24.16
CA ARG A 228 -25.63 21.15 -22.94
C ARG A 228 -25.52 19.92 -22.04
N PRO A 229 -24.30 19.39 -21.81
CA PRO A 229 -24.12 18.25 -20.94
C PRO A 229 -24.17 18.65 -19.46
N SER A 230 -24.53 17.69 -18.59
CA SER A 230 -24.30 17.79 -17.14
C SER A 230 -22.91 17.30 -16.73
N GLY A 231 -22.19 16.63 -17.65
CA GLY A 231 -20.79 16.29 -17.49
C GLY A 231 -20.06 16.10 -18.82
N VAL A 232 -18.81 16.58 -18.92
CA VAL A 232 -17.94 16.37 -20.10
C VAL A 232 -16.83 15.40 -19.72
N LEU A 233 -16.72 14.27 -20.42
CA LEU A 233 -15.71 13.25 -20.15
C LEU A 233 -14.56 13.38 -21.14
N LEU A 234 -13.36 13.59 -20.62
CA LEU A 234 -12.11 13.68 -21.33
C LEU A 234 -11.21 12.48 -20.98
N ARG A 235 -10.25 12.17 -21.85
CA ARG A 235 -9.29 11.07 -21.65
C ARG A 235 -7.90 11.42 -22.16
N ARG A 236 -6.87 11.10 -21.36
CA ARG A 236 -5.46 11.23 -21.74
C ARG A 236 -4.64 10.12 -21.07
N HIS A 237 -3.72 9.51 -21.82
CA HIS A 237 -2.85 8.40 -21.38
C HIS A 237 -3.61 7.26 -20.66
N GLY A 238 -4.83 6.98 -21.08
CA GLY A 238 -5.67 5.94 -20.47
C GLY A 238 -6.56 6.40 -19.32
N LEU A 239 -6.21 7.48 -18.61
CA LEU A 239 -6.99 8.05 -17.51
C LEU A 239 -8.07 9.01 -18.00
N HIS A 240 -9.19 9.05 -17.28
CA HIS A 240 -10.31 9.95 -17.55
C HIS A 240 -10.37 11.14 -16.60
N LEU A 241 -11.03 12.21 -17.06
CA LEU A 241 -11.37 13.41 -16.31
C LEU A 241 -12.80 13.81 -16.68
N GLU A 242 -13.67 14.05 -15.70
CA GLU A 242 -15.02 14.59 -15.91
C GLU A 242 -15.13 16.03 -15.40
N LEU A 243 -15.52 16.94 -16.28
CA LEU A 243 -16.01 18.27 -15.89
C LEU A 243 -17.48 18.11 -15.49
N THR A 244 -17.82 18.31 -14.22
CA THR A 244 -19.23 18.34 -13.80
C THR A 244 -19.79 19.73 -14.00
N VAL A 245 -20.88 19.87 -14.75
CA VAL A 245 -21.49 21.16 -15.06
C VAL A 245 -22.82 21.28 -14.31
N ASP A 246 -22.82 22.10 -13.25
CA ASP A 246 -24.01 22.41 -12.48
C ASP A 246 -23.96 23.86 -11.95
N PRO A 247 -24.57 24.81 -12.70
CA PRO A 247 -24.60 26.22 -12.32
C PRO A 247 -25.53 26.52 -11.13
N SER A 248 -26.19 25.51 -10.54
CA SER A 248 -27.02 25.69 -9.34
C SER A 248 -26.20 25.66 -8.04
N THR A 249 -25.05 24.98 -8.06
CA THR A 249 -24.12 24.86 -6.93
C THR A 249 -23.40 26.19 -6.62
N PRO A 250 -22.90 26.40 -5.39
CA PRO A 250 -22.09 27.58 -5.07
C PRO A 250 -20.86 27.72 -5.98
N VAL A 251 -20.14 26.63 -6.23
CA VAL A 251 -18.94 26.61 -7.09
C VAL A 251 -19.31 26.87 -8.55
N GLY A 252 -20.33 26.19 -9.07
CA GLY A 252 -20.77 26.38 -10.45
C GLY A 252 -21.31 27.78 -10.74
N LYS A 253 -21.91 28.46 -9.75
CA LYS A 253 -22.30 29.88 -9.88
C LYS A 253 -21.11 30.82 -10.00
N GLN A 254 -20.00 30.47 -9.36
CA GLN A 254 -18.77 31.26 -9.41
C GLN A 254 -18.00 31.01 -10.72
N HIS A 255 -18.05 29.79 -11.25
CA HIS A 255 -17.34 29.40 -12.47
C HIS A 255 -17.96 30.01 -13.74
N HIS A 256 -17.12 30.55 -14.63
CA HIS A 256 -17.46 31.24 -15.89
C HIS A 256 -18.30 30.39 -16.87
N ALA A 257 -18.07 29.07 -16.91
CA ALA A 257 -18.87 28.11 -17.68
C ALA A 257 -19.87 27.25 -16.89
N GLY A 258 -20.06 27.49 -15.58
CA GLY A 258 -20.95 26.66 -14.75
C GLY A 258 -20.37 25.32 -14.26
N VAL A 259 -19.05 25.09 -14.37
CA VAL A 259 -18.40 23.88 -13.87
C VAL A 259 -18.37 23.92 -12.35
N SER A 260 -18.92 22.87 -11.72
CA SER A 260 -19.00 22.74 -10.26
C SER A 260 -17.88 21.91 -9.67
N ASP A 261 -17.27 21.01 -10.46
CA ASP A 261 -16.16 20.17 -10.04
C ASP A 261 -15.42 19.58 -11.27
N VAL A 262 -14.19 19.13 -11.04
CA VAL A 262 -13.38 18.33 -11.96
C VAL A 262 -13.05 16.99 -11.29
N ALA A 263 -13.71 15.92 -11.70
CA ALA A 263 -13.50 14.59 -11.15
C ALA A 263 -12.43 13.84 -11.96
N LEU A 264 -11.32 13.48 -11.32
CA LEU A 264 -10.22 12.73 -11.93
C LEU A 264 -10.34 11.23 -11.66
N GLU A 265 -10.18 10.42 -12.70
CA GLU A 265 -9.85 9.01 -12.53
C GLU A 265 -8.44 8.91 -11.90
N SER A 266 -8.34 8.32 -10.71
CA SER A 266 -7.15 8.43 -9.86
C SER A 266 -6.69 7.13 -9.23
N ALA A 267 -7.29 6.63 -8.13
CA ALA A 267 -6.89 5.34 -7.58
C ALA A 267 -7.36 4.19 -8.49
N VAL A 268 -6.60 3.93 -9.56
CA VAL A 268 -6.89 2.93 -10.59
C VAL A 268 -6.95 1.54 -9.94
N THR A 269 -6.02 1.29 -9.02
CA THR A 269 -5.98 0.08 -8.19
C THR A 269 -5.86 0.43 -6.70
N THR A 270 -6.26 -0.49 -5.83
CA THR A 270 -6.11 -0.36 -4.37
C THR A 270 -5.72 -1.70 -3.78
N ILE A 271 -4.71 -1.71 -2.92
CA ILE A 271 -4.32 -2.86 -2.10
C ILE A 271 -5.02 -2.75 -0.74
N VAL A 272 -5.92 -3.69 -0.46
CA VAL A 272 -6.51 -3.92 0.86
C VAL A 272 -5.55 -4.79 1.65
N ASP A 273 -5.02 -4.25 2.73
CA ASP A 273 -3.85 -4.82 3.38
C ASP A 273 -4.19 -5.63 4.63
N LEU A 274 -3.74 -6.89 4.67
CA LEU A 274 -3.80 -7.78 5.83
C LEU A 274 -2.42 -7.91 6.51
N GLU A 275 -1.42 -7.16 6.04
CA GLU A 275 -0.03 -7.28 6.45
C GLU A 275 0.43 -6.02 7.20
N ASP A 276 1.32 -5.18 6.65
CA ASP A 276 2.09 -4.19 7.43
C ASP A 276 1.30 -3.04 8.02
N SER A 277 0.16 -2.68 7.44
CA SER A 277 -0.67 -1.58 7.95
C SER A 277 -1.73 -2.01 8.97
N VAL A 278 -1.79 -3.30 9.34
CA VAL A 278 -2.75 -3.83 10.34
C VAL A 278 -2.06 -4.39 11.57
N ALA A 279 -2.81 -4.45 12.68
CA ALA A 279 -2.39 -5.11 13.91
C ALA A 279 -3.38 -6.24 14.22
N THR A 280 -3.12 -7.43 13.65
CA THR A 280 -3.99 -8.60 13.84
C THR A 280 -3.25 -9.74 14.52
N VAL A 281 -3.53 -9.97 15.81
CA VAL A 281 -2.75 -10.89 16.64
C VAL A 281 -3.54 -12.07 17.20
N ASP A 282 -4.86 -12.10 16.96
CA ASP A 282 -5.79 -13.15 17.39
C ASP A 282 -7.00 -13.28 16.45
N GLY A 283 -7.91 -14.20 16.77
CA GLY A 283 -9.09 -14.52 15.98
C GLY A 283 -9.98 -13.29 15.72
N PRO A 284 -10.43 -12.56 16.76
CA PRO A 284 -11.24 -11.36 16.60
C PRO A 284 -10.61 -10.30 15.69
N ASP A 285 -9.31 -10.02 15.83
CA ASP A 285 -8.65 -9.03 14.98
C ASP A 285 -8.64 -9.48 13.50
N LYS A 286 -8.34 -10.76 13.22
CA LYS A 286 -8.37 -11.33 11.86
C LYS A 286 -9.78 -11.31 11.26
N VAL A 287 -10.80 -11.64 12.05
CA VAL A 287 -12.21 -11.57 11.62
C VAL A 287 -12.59 -10.15 11.22
N GLY A 288 -12.15 -9.13 11.97
CA GLY A 288 -12.37 -7.73 11.61
C GLY A 288 -11.82 -7.39 10.22
N ALA A 289 -10.59 -7.79 9.94
CA ALA A 289 -9.95 -7.59 8.63
C ALA A 289 -10.63 -8.39 7.50
N TYR A 290 -10.96 -9.67 7.74
CA TYR A 290 -11.63 -10.53 6.77
C TYR A 290 -13.04 -10.07 6.43
N ARG A 291 -13.79 -9.55 7.41
CA ARG A 291 -15.12 -8.99 7.19
C ARG A 291 -15.09 -7.76 6.29
N THR A 292 -14.08 -6.90 6.45
CA THR A 292 -13.86 -5.76 5.53
C THR A 292 -13.63 -6.26 4.10
N TRP A 293 -12.75 -7.24 3.90
CA TRP A 293 -12.51 -7.83 2.58
C TRP A 293 -13.77 -8.46 1.98
N LEU A 294 -14.50 -9.28 2.75
CA LEU A 294 -15.76 -9.89 2.33
C LEU A 294 -16.80 -8.83 1.93
N GLY A 295 -16.96 -7.77 2.73
CA GLY A 295 -17.85 -6.66 2.44
C GLY A 295 -17.50 -5.95 1.13
N LEU A 296 -16.22 -5.81 0.81
CA LEU A 296 -15.76 -5.27 -0.47
C LEU A 296 -16.09 -6.20 -1.63
N ARG A 297 -15.87 -7.52 -1.48
CA ARG A 297 -16.11 -8.52 -2.54
C ARG A 297 -17.58 -8.75 -2.85
N THR A 298 -18.44 -8.64 -1.83
CA THR A 298 -19.89 -8.74 -2.01
C THR A 298 -20.51 -7.42 -2.45
N GLY A 299 -19.77 -6.30 -2.35
CA GLY A 299 -20.30 -4.95 -2.61
C GLY A 299 -21.23 -4.43 -1.51
N GLN A 300 -21.17 -5.02 -0.31
CA GLN A 300 -22.06 -4.73 0.81
C GLN A 300 -21.40 -3.90 1.93
N LEU A 301 -20.10 -3.60 1.83
CA LEU A 301 -19.41 -2.78 2.83
C LEU A 301 -20.10 -1.42 2.99
N THR A 302 -20.43 -1.09 4.23
CA THR A 302 -20.91 0.24 4.62
C THR A 302 -20.14 0.72 5.83
N ALA A 303 -20.05 2.05 5.99
CA ALA A 303 -19.46 2.67 7.17
C ALA A 303 -20.32 3.85 7.61
N SER A 304 -20.62 3.92 8.91
CA SER A 304 -21.43 5.01 9.50
C SER A 304 -20.61 5.81 10.50
N PHE A 305 -20.68 7.14 10.43
CA PHE A 305 -19.95 8.03 11.33
C PHE A 305 -20.70 9.34 11.57
N GLY A 306 -20.37 10.05 12.65
CA GLY A 306 -20.92 11.36 12.96
C GLY A 306 -20.29 12.45 12.08
N LYS A 307 -21.10 13.34 11.50
CA LYS A 307 -20.64 14.58 10.85
C LYS A 307 -21.63 15.69 11.17
N GLY A 308 -21.17 16.73 11.87
CA GLY A 308 -22.01 17.89 12.23
C GLY A 308 -23.26 17.54 13.05
N GLY A 309 -23.15 16.57 13.96
CA GLY A 309 -24.27 16.10 14.80
C GLY A 309 -25.27 15.17 14.10
N ARG A 310 -24.98 14.69 12.88
CA ARG A 310 -25.79 13.70 12.15
C ARG A 310 -24.99 12.45 11.85
N THR A 311 -25.64 11.29 11.80
CA THR A 311 -25.03 10.05 11.30
C THR A 311 -25.06 10.04 9.78
N VAL A 312 -23.90 9.86 9.15
CA VAL A 312 -23.75 9.68 7.70
C VAL A 312 -23.34 8.25 7.45
N THR A 313 -24.07 7.53 6.59
CA THR A 313 -23.72 6.18 6.12
C THR A 313 -23.21 6.26 4.70
N ARG A 314 -22.00 5.75 4.46
CA ARG A 314 -21.41 5.59 3.12
C ARG A 314 -21.48 4.14 2.68
N SER A 315 -21.58 3.92 1.37
CA SER A 315 -21.56 2.60 0.73
C SER A 315 -20.67 2.62 -0.51
N ILE A 316 -20.38 1.42 -1.04
CA ILE A 316 -19.61 1.25 -2.28
C ILE A 316 -20.36 1.92 -3.46
N HIS A 317 -19.63 2.64 -4.31
CA HIS A 317 -20.19 3.31 -5.49
C HIS A 317 -20.48 2.32 -6.63
N GLY A 318 -21.56 2.55 -7.38
CA GLY A 318 -21.82 1.85 -8.64
C GLY A 318 -20.94 2.35 -9.80
N ASP A 319 -21.07 1.74 -10.97
CA ASP A 319 -20.38 2.19 -12.18
C ASP A 319 -20.93 3.52 -12.69
N ARG A 320 -20.14 4.22 -13.50
CA ARG A 320 -20.48 5.53 -14.07
C ARG A 320 -20.88 5.34 -15.53
N THR A 321 -22.02 5.90 -15.92
CA THR A 321 -22.56 5.76 -17.29
C THR A 321 -22.52 7.10 -18.02
N TYR A 322 -22.09 7.05 -19.27
CA TYR A 322 -21.96 8.19 -20.19
C TYR A 322 -22.51 7.83 -21.58
N VAL A 323 -22.75 8.85 -22.39
CA VAL A 323 -22.82 8.71 -23.85
C VAL A 323 -21.41 8.91 -24.40
N GLY A 324 -20.84 7.87 -24.98
CA GLY A 324 -19.50 7.88 -25.57
C GLY A 324 -19.39 8.82 -26.78
N ALA A 325 -18.15 9.10 -27.20
CA ALA A 325 -17.88 9.92 -28.38
C ALA A 325 -18.45 9.33 -29.69
N ASP A 326 -18.75 8.04 -29.73
CA ASP A 326 -19.44 7.37 -30.85
C ASP A 326 -20.98 7.44 -30.76
N GLY A 327 -21.51 8.07 -29.71
CA GLY A 327 -22.94 8.15 -29.40
C GLY A 327 -23.53 6.90 -28.74
N GLN A 328 -22.73 5.88 -28.44
CA GLN A 328 -23.17 4.67 -27.74
C GLN A 328 -23.04 4.82 -26.21
N GLU A 329 -23.60 3.88 -25.46
CA GLU A 329 -23.41 3.85 -24.01
C GLU A 329 -21.95 3.49 -23.67
N LEU A 330 -21.33 4.29 -22.80
CA LEU A 330 -20.02 4.04 -22.22
C LEU A 330 -20.16 3.86 -20.71
N VAL A 331 -19.76 2.69 -20.21
CA VAL A 331 -19.74 2.38 -18.77
C VAL A 331 -18.31 2.30 -18.27
N LEU A 332 -17.99 3.11 -17.27
CA LEU A 332 -16.68 3.12 -16.61
C LEU A 332 -16.79 2.58 -15.18
N PRO A 333 -15.80 1.80 -14.70
CA PRO A 333 -15.78 1.36 -13.31
C PRO A 333 -15.82 2.56 -12.36
N GLY A 334 -16.77 2.54 -11.43
CA GLY A 334 -16.87 3.59 -10.40
C GLY A 334 -15.93 3.39 -9.21
N ARG A 335 -15.16 2.29 -9.22
CA ARG A 335 -14.38 1.79 -8.08
C ARG A 335 -12.96 1.43 -8.50
N ALA A 336 -12.06 1.46 -7.53
CA ALA A 336 -10.69 1.01 -7.72
C ALA A 336 -10.71 -0.50 -7.92
N LEU A 337 -9.86 -1.02 -8.82
CA LEU A 337 -9.66 -2.46 -8.87
C LEU A 337 -8.91 -2.89 -7.60
N LEU A 338 -9.55 -3.78 -6.83
CA LEU A 338 -9.05 -4.21 -5.53
C LEU A 338 -8.11 -5.41 -5.66
N LEU A 339 -6.96 -5.28 -5.01
CA LEU A 339 -6.01 -6.33 -4.67
C LEU A 339 -6.07 -6.57 -3.16
N VAL A 340 -5.65 -7.75 -2.70
CA VAL A 340 -5.47 -8.03 -1.27
C VAL A 340 -4.01 -8.39 -1.01
N ARG A 341 -3.38 -7.78 0.00
CA ARG A 341 -2.05 -8.16 0.45
C ARG A 341 -2.17 -9.13 1.60
N ASN A 342 -1.86 -10.40 1.34
CA ASN A 342 -1.80 -11.45 2.35
C ASN A 342 -0.47 -11.36 3.09
N VAL A 343 -0.35 -12.02 4.24
CA VAL A 343 0.95 -12.11 4.94
C VAL A 343 1.98 -13.00 4.24
N GLY A 344 3.25 -12.80 4.62
CA GLY A 344 4.41 -13.59 4.17
C GLY A 344 4.55 -14.94 4.89
N HIS A 345 5.55 -15.73 4.45
CA HIS A 345 5.79 -17.11 4.89
C HIS A 345 6.17 -17.26 6.38
N HIS A 346 6.71 -16.21 6.99
CA HIS A 346 7.18 -16.23 8.38
C HIS A 346 6.06 -16.17 9.41
N MET A 347 4.86 -15.75 9.00
CA MET A 347 3.76 -15.53 9.93
C MET A 347 3.09 -16.83 10.38
N ARG A 348 2.70 -16.85 11.66
CA ARG A 348 1.98 -17.93 12.32
C ARG A 348 0.82 -17.34 13.12
N LEU A 349 -0.34 -17.98 13.07
CA LEU A 349 -1.54 -17.50 13.74
C LEU A 349 -1.98 -18.48 14.83
N ASP A 350 -1.94 -18.03 16.08
CA ASP A 350 -2.25 -18.88 17.23
C ASP A 350 -3.75 -19.14 17.44
N ALA A 351 -4.59 -18.33 16.79
CA ALA A 351 -6.04 -18.47 16.80
C ALA A 351 -6.53 -19.75 16.10
N VAL A 352 -5.66 -20.42 15.35
CA VAL A 352 -5.92 -21.75 14.81
C VAL A 352 -4.71 -22.64 15.10
N ARG A 353 -4.93 -23.77 15.75
CA ARG A 353 -3.88 -24.74 16.07
C ARG A 353 -4.18 -26.11 15.48
N THR A 354 -3.14 -26.83 15.09
CA THR A 354 -3.24 -28.23 14.64
C THR A 354 -3.61 -29.16 15.80
N ALA A 355 -3.89 -30.43 15.48
CA ALA A 355 -4.15 -31.46 16.50
C ALA A 355 -2.97 -31.60 17.48
N ASP A 356 -1.74 -31.45 16.98
CA ASP A 356 -0.48 -31.51 17.73
C ASP A 356 -0.19 -30.22 18.51
N GLY A 357 -1.02 -29.19 18.33
CA GLY A 357 -0.95 -27.92 19.05
C GLY A 357 -0.08 -26.85 18.38
N GLU A 358 0.43 -27.09 17.17
CA GLU A 358 1.22 -26.11 16.43
C GLU A 358 0.33 -24.99 15.88
N PRO A 359 0.76 -23.71 15.97
CA PRO A 359 0.05 -22.60 15.33
C PRO A 359 0.00 -22.75 13.81
N LEU A 360 -1.13 -22.37 13.21
CA LEU A 360 -1.34 -22.45 11.77
C LEU A 360 -0.42 -21.49 11.00
N LEU A 361 -0.05 -21.87 9.77
CA LEU A 361 0.45 -20.93 8.76
C LEU A 361 -0.63 -19.88 8.47
N GLU A 362 -0.38 -18.63 8.85
CA GLU A 362 -1.35 -17.55 8.65
C GLU A 362 -1.63 -17.32 7.16
N GLU A 363 -0.61 -17.47 6.31
CA GLU A 363 -0.76 -17.29 4.87
C GLU A 363 -1.71 -18.29 4.19
N VAL A 364 -1.88 -19.49 4.77
CA VAL A 364 -2.81 -20.51 4.26
C VAL A 364 -4.24 -20.06 4.51
N LEU A 365 -4.51 -19.55 5.71
CA LEU A 365 -5.82 -19.01 6.06
C LEU A 365 -6.13 -17.76 5.22
N ASP A 366 -5.18 -16.83 5.11
CA ASP A 366 -5.34 -15.63 4.28
C ASP A 366 -5.64 -15.99 2.81
N ALA A 367 -4.89 -16.93 2.22
CA ALA A 367 -5.10 -17.30 0.82
C ALA A 367 -6.49 -17.91 0.60
N LEU A 368 -6.93 -18.82 1.48
CA LEU A 368 -8.22 -19.48 1.33
C LEU A 368 -9.38 -18.52 1.62
N VAL A 369 -9.31 -17.69 2.67
CA VAL A 369 -10.35 -16.69 2.98
C VAL A 369 -10.45 -15.67 1.85
N SER A 370 -9.33 -15.12 1.39
CA SER A 370 -9.30 -14.12 0.33
C SER A 370 -9.92 -14.64 -0.98
N ALA A 371 -9.58 -15.87 -1.37
CA ALA A 371 -10.13 -16.51 -2.56
C ALA A 371 -11.60 -16.90 -2.41
N THR A 372 -12.00 -17.40 -1.23
CA THR A 372 -13.40 -17.75 -0.93
C THR A 372 -14.30 -16.50 -0.95
N ALA A 373 -13.84 -15.38 -0.39
CA ALA A 373 -14.58 -14.12 -0.47
C ALA A 373 -14.75 -13.65 -1.92
N ALA A 374 -13.76 -13.85 -2.78
CA ALA A 374 -13.86 -13.54 -4.21
C ALA A 374 -14.83 -14.47 -4.97
N LEU A 375 -15.09 -15.69 -4.50
CA LEU A 375 -16.08 -16.59 -5.14
C LEU A 375 -17.47 -15.98 -5.22
N HIS A 376 -17.85 -15.12 -4.26
CA HIS A 376 -19.14 -14.45 -4.26
C HIS A 376 -19.37 -13.65 -5.55
N GLU A 377 -18.40 -12.86 -5.99
CA GLU A 377 -18.52 -12.15 -7.27
C GLU A 377 -18.29 -13.06 -8.48
N LEU A 378 -17.33 -14.00 -8.41
CA LEU A 378 -17.01 -14.87 -9.55
C LEU A 378 -18.17 -15.81 -9.91
N ARG A 379 -19.05 -16.12 -8.95
CA ARG A 379 -20.29 -16.90 -9.15
C ARG A 379 -21.54 -16.03 -9.30
N GLY A 380 -21.38 -14.71 -9.44
CA GLY A 380 -22.48 -13.77 -9.72
C GLY A 380 -23.35 -13.37 -8.52
N GLY A 381 -22.91 -13.67 -7.30
CA GLY A 381 -23.59 -13.28 -6.05
C GLY A 381 -23.20 -11.89 -5.51
N GLY A 382 -22.16 -11.26 -6.04
CA GLY A 382 -21.73 -9.90 -5.67
C GLY A 382 -22.64 -8.80 -6.24
N ARG A 383 -22.86 -7.73 -5.47
CA ARG A 383 -23.62 -6.55 -5.94
C ARG A 383 -22.91 -5.80 -7.07
N TYR A 384 -21.58 -5.73 -6.99
CA TYR A 384 -20.71 -5.13 -7.98
C TYR A 384 -19.54 -6.07 -8.23
N SER A 385 -19.13 -6.25 -9.48
CA SER A 385 -17.92 -7.01 -9.80
C SER A 385 -16.68 -6.13 -9.63
N ASN A 386 -15.64 -6.68 -9.02
CA ASN A 386 -14.30 -6.10 -9.02
C ASN A 386 -13.57 -6.37 -10.34
N THR A 387 -13.49 -7.65 -10.72
CA THR A 387 -12.85 -8.10 -11.96
C THR A 387 -13.82 -8.16 -13.12
N ARG A 388 -13.33 -7.89 -14.34
CA ARG A 388 -14.07 -8.13 -15.59
C ARG A 388 -13.43 -9.21 -16.45
N THR A 389 -12.33 -9.80 -15.97
CA THR A 389 -11.58 -10.87 -16.64
C THR A 389 -11.58 -12.18 -15.84
N GLY A 390 -12.24 -12.21 -14.68
CA GLY A 390 -12.37 -13.40 -13.85
C GLY A 390 -11.14 -13.71 -13.01
N SER A 391 -10.34 -12.70 -12.66
CA SER A 391 -9.10 -12.85 -11.91
C SER A 391 -9.19 -12.28 -10.50
N VAL A 392 -8.41 -12.87 -9.58
CA VAL A 392 -8.24 -12.37 -8.21
C VAL A 392 -6.79 -11.98 -8.01
N TYR A 393 -6.53 -10.82 -7.41
CA TYR A 393 -5.19 -10.23 -7.34
C TYR A 393 -4.68 -10.26 -5.90
N ILE A 394 -3.65 -11.07 -5.66
CA ILE A 394 -3.04 -11.25 -4.34
C ILE A 394 -1.63 -10.69 -4.36
N VAL A 395 -1.32 -9.74 -3.50
CA VAL A 395 0.05 -9.26 -3.27
C VAL A 395 0.70 -10.17 -2.22
N LYS A 396 1.90 -10.67 -2.53
CA LYS A 396 2.71 -11.50 -1.65
C LYS A 396 3.97 -10.74 -1.22
N PRO A 397 4.06 -10.36 0.07
CA PRO A 397 5.18 -9.61 0.62
C PRO A 397 6.30 -10.53 1.11
N LYS A 398 7.46 -9.93 1.42
CA LYS A 398 8.54 -10.50 2.25
C LYS A 398 9.04 -11.89 1.81
N MET A 399 9.00 -12.16 0.51
CA MET A 399 9.57 -13.36 -0.09
C MET A 399 11.07 -13.17 -0.31
N HIS A 400 11.86 -14.19 0.01
CA HIS A 400 13.31 -14.22 -0.15
C HIS A 400 13.67 -15.14 -1.33
N GLY A 401 13.74 -14.60 -2.54
CA GLY A 401 14.20 -15.32 -3.72
C GLY A 401 13.20 -16.31 -4.34
N PRO A 402 13.61 -16.99 -5.44
CA PRO A 402 12.67 -17.65 -6.35
C PRO A 402 12.03 -18.95 -5.81
N ASP A 403 12.66 -19.62 -4.85
CA ASP A 403 12.07 -20.83 -4.25
C ASP A 403 10.83 -20.51 -3.41
N GLU A 404 10.84 -19.35 -2.74
CA GLU A 404 9.67 -18.86 -1.99
C GLU A 404 8.57 -18.34 -2.91
N VAL A 405 8.94 -17.68 -4.02
CA VAL A 405 7.97 -17.35 -5.08
C VAL A 405 7.31 -18.61 -5.63
N SER A 406 8.10 -19.67 -5.88
CA SER A 406 7.57 -20.97 -6.34
C SER A 406 6.59 -21.56 -5.32
N LEU A 407 6.93 -21.52 -4.02
CA LEU A 407 6.05 -22.00 -2.96
C LEU A 407 4.73 -21.23 -2.91
N SER A 408 4.77 -19.91 -3.05
CA SER A 408 3.57 -19.07 -3.14
C SER A 408 2.72 -19.41 -4.37
N VAL A 409 3.34 -19.61 -5.54
CA VAL A 409 2.65 -20.04 -6.78
C VAL A 409 1.95 -21.39 -6.59
N GLU A 410 2.61 -22.34 -5.93
CA GLU A 410 2.05 -23.65 -5.62
C GLU A 410 0.91 -23.59 -4.61
N LEU A 411 1.01 -22.73 -3.58
CA LEU A 411 -0.07 -22.49 -2.62
C LEU A 411 -1.31 -21.94 -3.32
N LEU A 412 -1.14 -20.93 -4.19
CA LEU A 412 -2.26 -20.37 -4.96
C LEU A 412 -2.90 -21.42 -5.87
N ALA A 413 -2.10 -22.25 -6.54
CA ALA A 413 -2.61 -23.33 -7.36
C ALA A 413 -3.41 -24.37 -6.54
N ALA A 414 -2.95 -24.70 -5.34
CA ALA A 414 -3.66 -25.63 -4.45
C ALA A 414 -4.98 -25.05 -3.93
N VAL A 415 -5.03 -23.74 -3.66
CA VAL A 415 -6.27 -23.04 -3.29
C VAL A 415 -7.27 -23.01 -4.47
N GLU A 416 -6.79 -22.79 -5.69
CA GLU A 416 -7.63 -22.88 -6.90
C GLU A 416 -8.24 -24.27 -7.06
N GLU A 417 -7.42 -25.32 -6.95
CA GLU A 417 -7.86 -26.72 -7.02
C GLU A 417 -8.94 -27.01 -5.98
N ALA A 418 -8.73 -26.58 -4.72
CA ALA A 418 -9.70 -26.79 -3.65
C ALA A 418 -11.04 -26.09 -3.92
N LEU A 419 -11.01 -24.85 -4.43
CA LEU A 419 -12.22 -24.07 -4.70
C LEU A 419 -12.88 -24.38 -6.06
N GLY A 420 -12.26 -25.24 -6.87
CA GLY A 420 -12.69 -25.54 -8.23
C GLY A 420 -12.58 -24.35 -9.19
N LEU A 421 -11.58 -23.49 -8.98
CA LEU A 421 -11.26 -22.37 -9.86
C LEU A 421 -10.42 -22.84 -11.05
N GLU A 422 -10.56 -22.16 -12.19
CA GLU A 422 -9.67 -22.40 -13.33
C GLU A 422 -8.21 -22.12 -12.94
N PRO A 423 -7.24 -22.92 -13.43
CA PRO A 423 -5.83 -22.69 -13.15
C PRO A 423 -5.43 -21.26 -13.47
N THR A 424 -4.59 -20.68 -12.63
CA THR A 424 -4.08 -19.31 -12.74
C THR A 424 -5.09 -18.21 -12.46
N THR A 425 -6.33 -18.47 -12.05
CA THR A 425 -7.32 -17.47 -11.59
C THR A 425 -6.72 -16.48 -10.55
N LEU A 426 -6.02 -17.00 -9.55
CA LEU A 426 -5.31 -16.26 -8.51
C LEU A 426 -3.96 -15.76 -9.04
N LYS A 427 -3.87 -14.45 -9.22
CA LYS A 427 -2.69 -13.73 -9.70
C LYS A 427 -1.83 -13.28 -8.54
N ILE A 428 -0.53 -13.11 -8.80
CA ILE A 428 0.46 -12.73 -7.78
C ILE A 428 1.12 -11.39 -8.11
N GLY A 429 1.01 -10.44 -7.19
CA GLY A 429 1.88 -9.26 -7.12
C GLY A 429 3.07 -9.58 -6.24
N ILE A 430 4.29 -9.45 -6.77
CA ILE A 430 5.53 -9.77 -6.04
C ILE A 430 6.08 -8.47 -5.46
N MET A 431 6.23 -8.42 -4.15
CA MET A 431 7.01 -7.35 -3.53
C MET A 431 8.50 -7.64 -3.70
N ASP A 432 9.22 -6.79 -4.43
CA ASP A 432 10.68 -6.79 -4.48
C ASP A 432 11.19 -5.97 -3.29
N GLU A 433 11.13 -6.55 -2.10
CA GLU A 433 11.40 -5.84 -0.84
C GLU A 433 12.38 -6.56 0.09
N GLU A 434 13.04 -7.60 -0.41
CA GLU A 434 14.07 -8.37 0.30
C GLU A 434 15.27 -8.53 -0.63
N LYS A 435 16.49 -8.37 -0.11
CA LYS A 435 17.75 -8.37 -0.87
C LYS A 435 17.89 -9.61 -1.73
N ARG A 436 17.52 -10.80 -1.22
CA ARG A 436 17.61 -12.06 -1.97
C ARG A 436 16.63 -12.12 -3.13
N THR A 437 15.49 -11.44 -3.06
CA THR A 437 14.58 -11.29 -4.20
C THR A 437 15.17 -10.32 -5.21
N SER A 438 15.65 -9.14 -4.77
CA SER A 438 16.21 -8.14 -5.68
C SER A 438 17.41 -8.68 -6.48
N THR A 439 18.29 -9.46 -5.85
CA THR A 439 19.46 -10.04 -6.52
C THR A 439 19.12 -11.19 -7.48
N ASN A 440 17.92 -11.77 -7.36
CA ASN A 440 17.44 -12.90 -8.16
C ASN A 440 16.10 -12.60 -8.85
N LEU A 441 15.80 -11.32 -9.10
CA LEU A 441 14.48 -10.86 -9.53
C LEU A 441 14.05 -11.48 -10.87
N GLU A 442 14.99 -11.64 -11.80
CA GLU A 442 14.74 -12.32 -13.07
C GLU A 442 14.15 -13.73 -12.84
N THR A 443 14.81 -14.52 -11.99
CA THR A 443 14.38 -15.88 -11.67
C THR A 443 13.05 -15.87 -10.89
N CYS A 444 12.85 -14.91 -9.98
CA CYS A 444 11.57 -14.76 -9.27
C CYS A 444 10.39 -14.55 -10.23
N ILE A 445 10.55 -13.67 -11.22
CA ILE A 445 9.54 -13.44 -12.26
C ILE A 445 9.33 -14.70 -13.11
N ALA A 446 10.40 -15.38 -13.50
CA ALA A 446 10.31 -16.62 -14.28
C ALA A 446 9.48 -17.70 -13.56
N ARG A 447 9.62 -17.83 -12.23
CA ARG A 447 8.86 -18.81 -11.43
C ARG A 447 7.38 -18.47 -11.26
N ALA A 448 7.00 -17.22 -11.50
CA ALA A 448 5.61 -16.75 -11.46
C ALA A 448 5.06 -16.32 -12.83
N ALA A 449 5.72 -16.71 -13.94
CA ALA A 449 5.47 -16.21 -15.28
C ALA A 449 3.98 -16.15 -15.70
N ASP A 450 3.20 -17.17 -15.33
CA ASP A 450 1.80 -17.32 -15.73
C ASP A 450 0.82 -16.63 -14.75
N ARG A 451 1.31 -16.04 -13.65
CA ARG A 451 0.51 -15.39 -12.58
C ARG A 451 0.93 -13.97 -12.25
N VAL A 452 2.16 -13.57 -12.57
CA VAL A 452 2.75 -12.30 -12.13
C VAL A 452 2.04 -11.12 -12.79
N ILE A 453 1.45 -10.25 -11.97
CA ILE A 453 0.71 -9.06 -12.41
C ILE A 453 1.36 -7.76 -11.98
N PHE A 454 2.38 -7.84 -11.13
CA PHE A 454 3.02 -6.69 -10.52
C PHE A 454 4.35 -7.07 -9.90
N ILE A 455 5.34 -6.18 -10.03
CA ILE A 455 6.47 -6.09 -9.12
C ILE A 455 6.50 -4.68 -8.51
N ASN A 456 6.83 -4.54 -7.23
CA ASN A 456 6.96 -3.24 -6.57
C ASN A 456 8.29 -3.11 -5.85
N THR A 457 8.89 -1.94 -5.93
CA THR A 457 9.97 -1.58 -5.02
C THR A 457 9.45 -1.15 -3.64
N GLY A 458 9.24 -2.14 -2.75
CA GLY A 458 8.98 -1.95 -1.33
C GLY A 458 10.22 -1.46 -0.57
N PHE A 459 10.71 -0.27 -0.92
CA PHE A 459 12.05 0.19 -0.54
C PHE A 459 12.31 0.28 0.97
N LEU A 460 11.24 0.45 1.77
CA LEU A 460 11.34 0.55 3.23
C LEU A 460 11.75 -0.79 3.85
N ASP A 461 11.01 -1.85 3.57
CA ASP A 461 11.37 -3.22 3.99
C ASP A 461 12.73 -3.60 3.41
N ARG A 462 12.97 -3.25 2.14
CA ARG A 462 14.23 -3.50 1.47
C ARG A 462 15.42 -2.87 2.19
N THR A 463 15.26 -1.68 2.76
CA THR A 463 16.29 -1.01 3.56
C THR A 463 16.48 -1.73 4.90
N GLY A 464 15.39 -2.17 5.55
CA GLY A 464 15.47 -2.99 6.76
C GLY A 464 16.25 -4.29 6.52
N ASP A 465 15.99 -4.97 5.41
CA ASP A 465 16.70 -6.18 4.99
C ASP A 465 18.15 -5.91 4.55
N GLU A 466 18.44 -4.76 3.95
CA GLU A 466 19.82 -4.35 3.62
C GLU A 466 20.66 -4.21 4.90
N ILE A 467 20.12 -3.51 5.91
CA ILE A 467 20.79 -3.33 7.21
C ILE A 467 20.99 -4.69 7.90
N HIS A 468 19.99 -5.56 7.87
CA HIS A 468 20.07 -6.86 8.53
C HIS A 468 21.00 -7.85 7.80
N THR A 469 20.94 -7.90 6.47
CA THR A 469 21.81 -8.79 5.69
C THR A 469 23.28 -8.40 5.87
N ASP A 470 23.58 -7.10 5.84
CA ASP A 470 24.95 -6.59 5.95
C ASP A 470 25.30 -6.17 7.40
N PHE A 471 24.59 -6.70 8.41
CA PHE A 471 24.67 -6.21 9.79
C PHE A 471 26.08 -6.25 10.36
N GLU A 472 26.85 -7.28 10.02
CA GLU A 472 28.24 -7.47 10.47
C GLU A 472 29.27 -6.71 9.61
N ALA A 473 28.87 -6.12 8.48
CA ALA A 473 29.78 -5.43 7.56
C ALA A 473 30.38 -4.15 8.18
N GLY A 474 29.63 -3.51 9.08
CA GLY A 474 30.02 -2.28 9.77
C GLY A 474 28.82 -1.47 10.24
N PRO A 475 29.06 -0.31 10.90
CA PRO A 475 28.00 0.60 11.28
C PRO A 475 27.37 1.22 10.03
N VAL A 476 26.07 1.09 9.85
CA VAL A 476 25.36 1.59 8.67
C VAL A 476 25.25 3.12 8.67
N VAL A 477 25.11 3.72 7.48
CA VAL A 477 24.82 5.15 7.32
C VAL A 477 23.51 5.54 8.04
N ARG A 478 23.30 6.83 8.30
CA ARG A 478 22.05 7.32 8.90
C ARG A 478 20.85 7.01 8.02
N LYS A 479 19.65 6.96 8.61
CA LYS A 479 18.41 6.57 7.91
C LYS A 479 18.14 7.40 6.66
N ASP A 480 18.29 8.72 6.72
CA ASP A 480 18.05 9.58 5.56
C ASP A 480 19.13 9.48 4.48
N ASP A 481 20.36 9.15 4.88
CA ASP A 481 21.50 9.00 3.97
C ASP A 481 21.39 7.72 3.11
N GLN A 482 20.53 6.76 3.50
CA GLN A 482 20.21 5.54 2.73
C GLN A 482 19.71 5.86 1.32
N ARG A 483 18.98 6.98 1.15
CA ARG A 483 18.42 7.41 -0.14
C ARG A 483 19.47 7.70 -1.22
N SER A 484 20.71 7.96 -0.80
CA SER A 484 21.82 8.32 -1.69
C SER A 484 22.75 7.14 -2.00
N GLN A 485 22.53 5.97 -1.40
CA GLN A 485 23.42 4.84 -1.51
C GLN A 485 23.32 4.14 -2.87
N THR A 486 24.46 3.56 -3.31
CA THR A 486 24.57 2.85 -4.59
C THR A 486 23.54 1.73 -4.72
N TRP A 487 23.35 0.94 -3.65
CA TRP A 487 22.44 -0.20 -3.66
C TRP A 487 21.00 0.22 -3.99
N LEU A 488 20.51 1.33 -3.40
CA LEU A 488 19.12 1.75 -3.55
C LEU A 488 18.86 2.26 -4.98
N LYS A 489 19.79 3.03 -5.55
CA LYS A 489 19.68 3.46 -6.94
C LYS A 489 19.69 2.25 -7.88
N THR A 490 20.64 1.33 -7.70
CA THR A 490 20.72 0.11 -8.51
C THR A 490 19.45 -0.72 -8.38
N TYR A 491 18.90 -0.86 -7.17
CA TYR A 491 17.65 -1.57 -6.89
C TYR A 491 16.46 -0.97 -7.66
N GLU A 492 16.27 0.35 -7.55
CA GLU A 492 15.17 1.04 -8.22
C GLU A 492 15.26 0.98 -9.76
N ASP A 493 16.48 1.09 -10.31
CA ASP A 493 16.72 1.00 -11.75
C ASP A 493 16.57 -0.43 -12.27
N ARG A 494 17.14 -1.40 -11.55
CA ARG A 494 17.16 -2.81 -11.95
C ARG A 494 15.77 -3.43 -11.92
N ASN A 495 14.92 -3.05 -10.96
CA ASN A 495 13.53 -3.51 -10.91
C ASN A 495 12.79 -3.19 -12.22
N VAL A 496 12.89 -1.92 -12.66
CA VAL A 496 12.30 -1.46 -13.94
C VAL A 496 12.92 -2.20 -15.12
N ASP A 497 14.25 -2.27 -15.19
CA ASP A 497 14.96 -2.89 -16.31
C ASP A 497 14.60 -4.36 -16.50
N VAL A 498 14.54 -5.11 -15.39
CA VAL A 498 14.18 -6.53 -15.39
C VAL A 498 12.72 -6.71 -15.81
N ALA A 499 11.77 -5.95 -15.27
CA ALA A 499 10.37 -6.04 -15.68
C ALA A 499 10.16 -5.71 -17.16
N LEU A 500 10.82 -4.68 -17.67
CA LEU A 500 10.70 -4.29 -19.07
C LEU A 500 11.24 -5.36 -20.03
N ARG A 501 12.35 -6.01 -19.67
CA ARG A 501 12.88 -7.16 -20.40
C ARG A 501 11.96 -8.38 -20.31
N ALA A 502 11.29 -8.54 -19.18
CA ALA A 502 10.33 -9.62 -18.97
C ALA A 502 9.01 -9.47 -19.71
N GLY A 503 8.74 -8.30 -20.30
CA GLY A 503 7.51 -8.05 -21.05
C GLY A 503 6.36 -7.47 -20.22
N PHE A 504 6.64 -6.78 -19.11
CA PHE A 504 5.59 -6.18 -18.26
C PHE A 504 4.78 -5.09 -18.94
N ALA A 505 5.39 -4.32 -19.85
CA ALA A 505 4.74 -3.20 -20.51
C ALA A 505 3.47 -3.66 -21.25
N GLY A 506 2.30 -3.12 -20.86
CA GLY A 506 1.00 -3.49 -21.41
C GLY A 506 0.40 -4.80 -20.86
N GLN A 507 1.03 -5.45 -19.89
CA GLN A 507 0.57 -6.74 -19.32
C GLN A 507 0.52 -6.76 -17.78
N ALA A 508 1.40 -6.00 -17.12
CA ALA A 508 1.58 -6.01 -15.67
C ALA A 508 2.09 -4.66 -15.16
N GLN A 509 2.06 -4.48 -13.83
CA GLN A 509 2.52 -3.27 -13.17
C GLN A 509 4.00 -3.32 -12.78
N ILE A 510 4.70 -2.22 -13.02
CA ILE A 510 6.00 -1.86 -12.46
C ILE A 510 5.74 -0.76 -11.43
N GLY A 511 5.83 -1.12 -10.15
CA GLY A 511 5.48 -0.29 -9.02
C GLY A 511 6.65 0.37 -8.33
N LYS A 512 6.41 1.56 -7.77
CA LYS A 512 7.32 2.23 -6.84
C LYS A 512 6.65 2.60 -5.52
N GLY A 513 7.50 2.85 -4.52
CA GLY A 513 7.11 3.02 -3.13
C GLY A 513 6.18 4.20 -2.78
N MET A 514 5.82 4.19 -1.50
CA MET A 514 4.82 5.06 -0.87
C MET A 514 5.28 6.52 -0.74
N TRP A 515 4.31 7.44 -0.79
CA TRP A 515 4.51 8.81 -0.27
C TRP A 515 4.16 8.86 1.22
N ALA A 516 5.18 9.05 2.07
CA ALA A 516 5.04 8.91 3.51
C ALA A 516 4.77 10.22 4.28
N LYS A 517 4.48 11.35 3.59
CA LYS A 517 4.17 12.65 4.24
C LYS A 517 2.74 13.10 3.91
N PRO A 518 1.68 12.52 4.54
CA PRO A 518 0.30 12.67 4.07
C PRO A 518 -0.22 14.11 3.96
N ALA A 519 0.35 15.06 4.71
CA ALA A 519 -0.03 16.47 4.69
C ALA A 519 0.74 17.33 3.66
N ALA A 520 1.91 16.88 3.19
CA ALA A 520 2.80 17.67 2.32
C ALA A 520 2.49 17.42 0.83
N MET A 521 1.30 17.79 0.38
CA MET A 521 0.83 17.53 -0.98
C MET A 521 1.50 18.40 -2.03
N ARG A 522 1.93 19.63 -1.69
CA ARG A 522 2.79 20.43 -2.58
C ARG A 522 4.10 19.71 -2.88
N GLU A 523 4.80 19.25 -1.84
CA GLU A 523 6.07 18.54 -2.01
C GLU A 523 5.87 17.25 -2.83
N MET A 524 4.75 16.55 -2.63
CA MET A 524 4.39 15.37 -3.42
C MET A 524 4.23 15.72 -4.91
N LEU A 525 3.52 16.80 -5.23
CA LEU A 525 3.34 17.26 -6.62
C LEU A 525 4.67 17.67 -7.27
N ASP A 526 5.61 18.22 -6.51
CA ASP A 526 6.90 18.65 -7.05
C ASP A 526 7.84 17.46 -7.31
N THR A 527 7.75 16.40 -6.50
CA THR A 527 8.77 15.34 -6.46
C THR A 527 8.29 13.98 -6.97
N LYS A 528 7.06 13.57 -6.66
CA LYS A 528 6.59 12.21 -6.95
C LYS A 528 6.36 11.95 -8.45
N GLY A 529 6.30 13.01 -9.27
CA GLY A 529 6.36 12.90 -10.72
C GLY A 529 7.64 12.20 -11.24
N GLY A 530 8.67 12.05 -10.42
CA GLY A 530 9.84 11.21 -10.72
C GLY A 530 9.52 9.72 -10.90
N HIS A 531 8.49 9.19 -10.23
CA HIS A 531 8.12 7.77 -10.33
C HIS A 531 7.63 7.38 -11.74
N PRO A 532 6.61 8.05 -12.32
CA PRO A 532 6.19 7.75 -13.70
C PRO A 532 7.30 8.04 -14.73
N LYS A 533 8.13 9.08 -14.51
CA LYS A 533 9.30 9.38 -15.36
C LYS A 533 10.40 8.31 -15.29
N ALA A 534 10.41 7.49 -14.24
CA ALA A 534 11.28 6.33 -14.11
C ALA A 534 10.65 5.04 -14.68
N GLY A 535 9.53 5.13 -15.41
CA GLY A 535 8.87 4.00 -16.04
C GLY A 535 7.91 3.22 -15.15
N ALA A 536 7.60 3.71 -13.95
CA ALA A 536 6.64 3.07 -13.06
C ALA A 536 5.20 3.40 -13.49
N ASN A 537 4.46 2.42 -14.00
CA ASN A 537 3.04 2.60 -14.36
C ASN A 537 2.13 2.56 -13.13
N THR A 538 2.66 2.33 -11.94
CA THR A 538 1.97 2.57 -10.69
C THR A 538 2.91 3.02 -9.58
N ALA A 539 2.39 3.76 -8.60
CA ALA A 539 3.11 4.14 -7.40
C ALA A 539 2.16 4.34 -6.23
N TRP A 540 2.67 4.04 -5.03
CA TRP A 540 1.87 4.02 -3.82
C TRP A 540 1.58 5.41 -3.26
N VAL A 541 0.33 5.64 -2.85
CA VAL A 541 -0.18 6.86 -2.22
C VAL A 541 -0.99 6.54 -0.96
N PRO A 542 -0.95 7.42 0.07
CA PRO A 542 -1.50 7.11 1.39
C PRO A 542 -2.99 7.44 1.55
N SER A 543 -3.58 8.19 0.62
CA SER A 543 -4.97 8.67 0.75
C SER A 543 -5.66 8.89 -0.59
N PRO A 544 -7.00 8.87 -0.64
CA PRO A 544 -7.76 9.22 -1.85
C PRO A 544 -7.37 10.58 -2.42
N THR A 545 -7.18 11.59 -1.56
CA THR A 545 -6.73 12.93 -1.96
C THR A 545 -5.35 12.90 -2.61
N ALA A 546 -4.40 12.15 -2.04
CA ALA A 546 -3.09 11.98 -2.63
C ALA A 546 -3.15 11.23 -3.97
N ALA A 547 -4.07 10.26 -4.12
CA ALA A 547 -4.31 9.60 -5.40
C ALA A 547 -4.81 10.59 -6.46
N THR A 548 -5.78 11.45 -6.13
CA THR A 548 -6.30 12.49 -7.02
C THR A 548 -5.20 13.43 -7.51
N LEU A 549 -4.36 13.94 -6.61
CA LEU A 549 -3.25 14.81 -6.99
C LEU A 549 -2.15 14.07 -7.76
N HIS A 550 -1.83 12.83 -7.38
CA HIS A 550 -0.81 12.05 -8.07
C HIS A 550 -1.24 11.67 -9.50
N ALA A 551 -2.54 11.52 -9.78
CA ALA A 551 -3.06 11.26 -11.12
C ALA A 551 -2.62 12.34 -12.14
N LEU A 552 -2.42 13.58 -11.69
CA LEU A 552 -1.88 14.67 -12.54
C LEU A 552 -0.50 14.33 -13.12
N HIS A 553 0.34 13.57 -12.39
CA HIS A 553 1.65 13.13 -12.90
C HIS A 553 1.54 12.13 -14.06
N TYR A 554 0.47 11.33 -14.07
CA TYR A 554 0.20 10.33 -15.12
C TYR A 554 -0.50 10.97 -16.33
N LEU A 555 -1.27 12.05 -16.14
CA LEU A 555 -1.72 12.90 -17.26
C LEU A 555 -0.55 13.63 -17.92
N GLU A 556 0.45 14.06 -17.12
CA GLU A 556 1.67 14.71 -17.61
C GLU A 556 2.59 13.73 -18.37
N THR A 557 2.78 12.53 -17.84
CA THR A 557 3.78 11.57 -18.33
C THR A 557 3.12 10.42 -19.04
N ASP A 558 3.40 10.23 -20.33
CA ASP A 558 3.08 8.99 -21.04
C ASP A 558 4.06 7.90 -20.58
N VAL A 559 3.66 7.16 -19.55
CA VAL A 559 4.53 6.15 -18.93
C VAL A 559 4.86 5.02 -19.92
N LEU A 560 3.95 4.65 -20.80
CA LEU A 560 4.21 3.57 -21.77
C LEU A 560 5.25 4.01 -22.80
N ALA A 561 5.20 5.27 -23.26
CA ALA A 561 6.25 5.84 -24.09
C ALA A 561 7.60 5.89 -23.35
N VAL A 562 7.62 6.31 -22.08
CA VAL A 562 8.84 6.29 -21.24
C VAL A 562 9.40 4.87 -21.10
N GLN A 563 8.54 3.86 -20.92
CA GLN A 563 8.97 2.46 -20.84
C GLN A 563 9.61 1.98 -22.16
N GLU A 564 9.12 2.40 -23.32
CA GLU A 564 9.75 2.08 -24.61
C GLU A 564 11.16 2.69 -24.75
N GLU A 565 11.37 3.89 -24.22
CA GLU A 565 12.71 4.50 -24.16
C GLU A 565 13.63 3.74 -23.19
N LEU A 566 13.14 3.43 -21.98
CA LEU A 566 13.91 2.74 -20.95
C LEU A 566 14.29 1.31 -21.36
N LYS A 567 13.46 0.61 -22.16
CA LYS A 567 13.81 -0.71 -22.72
C LYS A 567 15.13 -0.72 -23.49
N GLN A 568 15.56 0.43 -24.02
CA GLN A 568 16.81 0.55 -24.79
C GLN A 568 18.05 0.71 -23.92
N ARG A 569 17.90 0.99 -22.61
CA ARG A 569 19.05 1.21 -21.72
C ARG A 569 19.69 -0.12 -21.27
N PRO A 570 20.99 -0.12 -20.95
CA PRO A 570 21.65 -1.29 -20.36
C PRO A 570 21.02 -1.67 -19.01
N LEU A 571 20.98 -2.96 -18.70
CA LEU A 571 20.56 -3.44 -17.39
C LEU A 571 21.47 -2.85 -16.32
N ALA A 572 20.88 -2.29 -15.27
CA ALA A 572 21.62 -1.92 -14.07
C ALA A 572 22.41 -3.12 -13.52
N ASP A 573 23.72 -2.93 -13.35
CA ASP A 573 24.64 -3.98 -12.92
C ASP A 573 24.26 -4.50 -11.54
N ARG A 574 23.98 -5.82 -11.46
CA ARG A 574 23.58 -6.51 -10.23
C ARG A 574 24.55 -6.28 -9.08
N ARG A 575 25.85 -6.09 -9.36
CA ARG A 575 26.88 -5.86 -8.34
C ARG A 575 26.66 -4.60 -7.52
N GLY A 576 25.93 -3.61 -8.06
CA GLY A 576 25.55 -2.42 -7.30
C GLY A 576 24.65 -2.73 -6.10
N LEU A 577 23.89 -3.83 -6.14
CA LEU A 577 23.09 -4.33 -5.00
C LEU A 577 23.92 -4.95 -3.88
N LEU A 578 25.21 -5.21 -4.13
CA LEU A 578 26.10 -5.88 -3.20
C LEU A 578 27.04 -4.88 -2.50
N VAL A 579 26.79 -3.58 -2.62
CA VAL A 579 27.58 -2.53 -1.98
C VAL A 579 26.92 -2.18 -0.63
N PRO A 580 27.47 -2.62 0.51
CA PRO A 580 26.84 -2.39 1.81
C PRO A 580 26.78 -0.91 2.16
N PRO A 581 25.67 -0.42 2.75
CA PRO A 581 25.51 0.99 3.12
C PRO A 581 26.19 1.33 4.46
N VAL A 582 27.49 1.08 4.58
CA VAL A 582 28.25 1.30 5.81
C VAL A 582 28.95 2.65 5.85
N LEU A 583 29.10 3.21 7.05
CA LEU A 583 29.85 4.43 7.28
C LEU A 583 31.35 4.23 6.99
N PRO A 584 32.00 5.19 6.33
CA PRO A 584 33.45 5.17 6.19
C PRO A 584 34.14 5.26 7.55
N ASP A 585 35.31 4.64 7.68
CA ASP A 585 36.15 4.65 8.89
C ASP A 585 35.39 4.26 10.18
N GLY A 586 34.36 3.42 10.07
CA GLY A 586 33.54 2.99 11.21
C GLY A 586 32.72 4.12 11.85
N GLY A 587 32.46 5.21 11.14
CA GLY A 587 31.70 6.35 11.65
C GLY A 587 32.51 7.32 12.52
N ALA A 588 33.85 7.25 12.50
CA ALA A 588 34.72 8.13 13.28
C ALA A 588 34.52 9.64 13.01
N ALA A 589 33.97 9.98 11.85
CA ALA A 589 33.65 11.36 11.46
C ALA A 589 32.33 11.88 12.05
N LEU A 590 31.46 11.01 12.56
CA LEU A 590 30.19 11.42 13.16
C LEU A 590 30.44 12.12 14.50
N SER A 591 29.91 13.33 14.62
CA SER A 591 29.87 14.05 15.88
C SER A 591 28.91 13.39 16.87
N GLU A 592 29.12 13.62 18.16
CA GLU A 592 28.20 13.17 19.21
C GLU A 592 26.80 13.77 19.05
N GLU A 593 26.69 14.95 18.45
CA GLU A 593 25.41 15.59 18.11
C GLU A 593 24.66 14.82 17.03
N GLU A 594 25.35 14.45 15.94
CA GLU A 594 24.75 13.66 14.86
C GLU A 594 24.32 12.28 15.36
N LYS A 595 25.13 11.64 16.21
CA LYS A 595 24.77 10.37 16.82
C LYS A 595 23.54 10.48 17.72
N ARG A 596 23.51 11.51 18.57
CA ARG A 596 22.38 11.77 19.47
C ARG A 596 21.10 12.05 18.68
N HIS A 597 21.17 12.91 17.68
CA HIS A 597 20.01 13.26 16.85
C HIS A 597 19.47 12.04 16.09
N GLU A 598 20.34 11.23 15.49
CA GLU A 598 19.91 10.00 14.82
C GLU A 598 19.22 9.03 15.80
N LEU A 599 19.78 8.86 17.01
CA LEU A 599 19.18 8.01 18.04
C LEU A 599 17.83 8.54 18.52
N GLU A 600 17.71 9.83 18.78
CA GLU A 600 16.46 10.50 19.21
C GLU A 600 15.36 10.35 18.16
N THR A 601 15.67 10.65 16.90
CA THR A 601 14.72 10.59 15.79
C THR A 601 14.21 9.16 15.57
N ASN A 602 15.10 8.15 15.58
CA ASN A 602 14.67 6.76 15.43
C ASN A 602 13.94 6.24 16.67
N ALA A 603 14.35 6.61 17.88
CA ALA A 603 13.65 6.23 19.11
C ALA A 603 12.22 6.81 19.16
N GLN A 604 12.06 8.07 18.77
CA GLN A 604 10.75 8.72 18.71
C GLN A 604 9.83 8.07 17.67
N SER A 605 10.36 7.78 16.47
CA SER A 605 9.61 7.07 15.41
C SER A 605 9.14 5.69 15.87
N ILE A 606 10.04 4.90 16.49
CA ILE A 606 9.70 3.58 17.08
C ILE A 606 8.59 3.74 18.12
N LEU A 607 8.76 4.62 19.12
CA LEU A 607 7.82 4.78 20.22
C LEU A 607 6.45 5.30 19.74
N GLY A 608 6.44 6.28 18.85
CA GLY A 608 5.21 6.87 18.31
C GLY A 608 4.36 5.89 17.51
N TYR A 609 5.00 4.97 16.77
CA TYR A 609 4.31 3.89 16.08
C TYR A 609 3.90 2.76 17.03
N VAL A 610 4.84 2.24 17.83
CA VAL A 610 4.63 1.07 18.71
C VAL A 610 3.54 1.35 19.76
N VAL A 611 3.43 2.57 20.28
CA VAL A 611 2.39 2.88 21.27
C VAL A 611 0.98 2.77 20.69
N ARG A 612 0.80 3.13 19.41
CA ARG A 612 -0.49 2.98 18.70
C ARG A 612 -0.72 1.54 18.25
N TRP A 613 0.33 0.83 17.84
CA TRP A 613 0.24 -0.58 17.46
C TRP A 613 -0.09 -1.48 18.64
N VAL A 614 0.75 -1.46 19.69
CA VAL A 614 0.62 -2.30 20.89
C VAL A 614 -0.52 -1.83 21.79
N GLY A 615 -0.63 -0.52 22.03
CA GLY A 615 -1.65 0.03 22.93
C GLY A 615 -3.04 0.07 22.29
N LEU A 616 -3.15 0.53 21.05
CA LEU A 616 -4.45 0.81 20.42
C LEU A 616 -4.85 -0.21 19.33
N GLY A 617 -3.94 -1.06 18.86
CA GLY A 617 -4.22 -2.00 17.75
C GLY A 617 -4.30 -1.30 16.38
N ILE A 618 -3.59 -0.19 16.21
CA ILE A 618 -3.57 0.58 14.96
C ILE A 618 -2.27 0.29 14.22
N GLY A 619 -2.38 -0.38 13.07
CA GLY A 619 -1.22 -0.86 12.29
C GLY A 619 -0.60 0.16 11.33
N CYS A 620 -1.21 1.33 11.16
CA CYS A 620 -0.65 2.41 10.34
C CYS A 620 -1.05 3.74 10.97
N SER A 621 -0.06 4.59 11.24
CA SER A 621 -0.27 5.82 12.00
C SER A 621 0.47 6.99 11.38
N THR A 622 -0.08 8.19 11.51
CA THR A 622 0.69 9.42 11.28
C THR A 622 1.41 9.79 12.58
N VAL A 623 2.72 9.67 12.59
CA VAL A 623 3.58 9.98 13.74
C VAL A 623 4.30 11.30 13.45
N PRO A 624 4.15 12.34 14.30
CA PRO A 624 4.88 13.59 14.13
C PRO A 624 6.38 13.38 14.40
N THR A 625 7.28 13.92 13.56
CA THR A 625 8.71 13.99 13.87
C THR A 625 8.98 14.93 15.05
N LEU A 626 10.24 15.04 15.47
CA LEU A 626 10.68 16.02 16.47
C LEU A 626 10.39 17.47 16.03
N GLU A 627 10.36 17.74 14.74
CA GLU A 627 10.00 19.03 14.13
C GLU A 627 8.49 19.19 13.92
N GLY A 628 7.68 18.18 14.29
CA GLY A 628 6.23 18.18 14.17
C GLY A 628 5.69 17.80 12.79
N VAL A 629 6.53 17.27 11.89
CA VAL A 629 6.10 16.82 10.56
C VAL A 629 5.44 15.45 10.67
N GLY A 630 4.18 15.30 10.26
CA GLY A 630 3.50 14.00 10.28
C GLY A 630 4.02 13.04 9.21
N LEU A 631 4.62 11.92 9.63
CA LEU A 631 5.05 10.83 8.77
C LEU A 631 4.10 9.64 8.91
N MET A 632 3.77 8.99 7.80
CA MET A 632 3.05 7.72 7.82
C MET A 632 4.04 6.60 8.17
N GLU A 633 3.80 5.95 9.30
CA GLU A 633 4.62 4.86 9.82
C GLU A 633 3.84 3.54 9.76
N ASP A 634 4.52 2.47 9.34
CA ASP A 634 4.06 1.09 9.31
C ASP A 634 5.17 0.15 9.85
N ARG A 635 5.01 -1.17 9.71
CA ARG A 635 6.05 -2.10 10.20
C ARG A 635 7.36 -2.02 9.42
N ALA A 636 7.35 -1.60 8.16
CA ALA A 636 8.56 -1.48 7.36
C ALA A 636 9.43 -0.31 7.84
N THR A 637 8.83 0.85 8.17
CA THR A 637 9.58 1.95 8.78
C THR A 637 10.10 1.63 10.18
N LEU A 638 9.32 0.85 10.94
CA LEU A 638 9.74 0.32 12.24
C LEU A 638 10.96 -0.61 12.11
N ARG A 639 10.97 -1.49 11.10
CA ARG A 639 12.09 -2.40 10.79
C ARG A 639 13.38 -1.63 10.54
N ILE A 640 13.34 -0.57 9.74
CA ILE A 640 14.51 0.28 9.48
C ILE A 640 15.03 0.89 10.78
N SER A 641 14.14 1.55 11.54
CA SER A 641 14.53 2.32 12.72
C SER A 641 15.08 1.41 13.83
N SER A 642 14.50 0.22 14.02
CA SER A 642 14.98 -0.75 15.02
C SER A 642 16.32 -1.37 14.61
N GLN A 643 16.48 -1.78 13.34
CA GLN A 643 17.73 -2.34 12.83
C GLN A 643 18.86 -1.30 12.83
N GLN A 644 18.57 -0.04 12.50
CA GLN A 644 19.52 1.07 12.55
C GLN A 644 20.14 1.20 13.96
N ILE A 645 19.30 1.30 14.99
CA ILE A 645 19.79 1.45 16.37
C ILE A 645 20.49 0.17 16.83
N ALA A 646 19.95 -1.00 16.51
CA ALA A 646 20.56 -2.28 16.86
C ALA A 646 21.97 -2.44 16.25
N ASN A 647 22.15 -2.04 14.99
CA ASN A 647 23.43 -2.07 14.29
C ASN A 647 24.42 -1.09 14.92
N TRP A 648 24.01 0.16 15.17
CA TRP A 648 24.87 1.15 15.83
C TRP A 648 25.28 0.74 17.25
N LEU A 649 24.37 0.11 18.01
CA LEU A 649 24.66 -0.45 19.32
C LEU A 649 25.68 -1.60 19.23
N HIS A 650 25.53 -2.50 18.26
CA HIS A 650 26.45 -3.63 18.04
C HIS A 650 27.86 -3.16 17.67
N HIS A 651 27.98 -2.12 16.84
CA HIS A 651 29.27 -1.56 16.40
C HIS A 651 29.83 -0.47 17.35
N GLY A 652 29.18 -0.22 18.49
CA GLY A 652 29.69 0.68 19.54
C GLY A 652 29.62 2.17 19.22
N LEU A 653 28.73 2.59 18.30
CA LEU A 653 28.46 4.01 18.04
C LEU A 653 27.60 4.65 19.14
N VAL A 654 26.77 3.84 19.80
CA VAL A 654 25.95 4.20 20.96
C VAL A 654 26.06 3.10 22.01
N GLU A 655 25.82 3.44 23.28
CA GLU A 655 25.85 2.48 24.38
C GLU A 655 24.43 2.11 24.86
N GLU A 656 24.25 0.92 25.45
CA GLU A 656 22.93 0.47 25.94
C GLU A 656 22.31 1.47 26.93
N GLY A 657 23.11 2.04 27.84
CA GLY A 657 22.64 3.04 28.80
C GLY A 657 22.10 4.30 28.12
N GLN A 658 22.77 4.75 27.06
CA GLN A 658 22.35 5.89 26.24
C GLN A 658 21.05 5.60 25.50
N VAL A 659 20.90 4.39 24.93
CA VAL A 659 19.67 3.95 24.25
C VAL A 659 18.50 3.96 25.23
N ARG A 660 18.64 3.34 26.41
CA ARG A 660 17.56 3.30 27.42
C ARG A 660 17.14 4.69 27.90
N GLU A 661 18.11 5.57 28.19
CA GLU A 661 17.84 6.95 28.59
C GLU A 661 17.12 7.73 27.49
N THR A 662 17.59 7.60 26.25
CA THR A 662 16.98 8.32 25.11
C THR A 662 15.56 7.85 24.86
N PHE A 663 15.29 6.54 24.91
CA PHE A 663 13.93 6.01 24.80
C PHE A 663 13.03 6.54 25.92
N ALA A 664 13.48 6.56 27.17
CA ALA A 664 12.69 7.10 28.29
C ALA A 664 12.34 8.59 28.09
N ARG A 665 13.29 9.39 27.58
CA ARG A 665 13.06 10.81 27.28
C ARG A 665 12.13 11.01 26.08
N MET A 666 12.30 10.24 25.01
CA MET A 666 11.42 10.30 23.84
C MET A 666 10.01 9.77 24.13
N ALA A 667 9.86 8.84 25.08
CA ALA A 667 8.55 8.39 25.55
C ALA A 667 7.73 9.55 26.12
N ALA A 668 8.34 10.47 26.87
CA ALA A 668 7.65 11.66 27.38
C ALA A 668 7.17 12.59 26.25
N VAL A 669 7.94 12.72 25.17
CA VAL A 669 7.55 13.50 23.98
C VAL A 669 6.36 12.82 23.29
N VAL A 670 6.40 11.50 23.12
CA VAL A 670 5.30 10.73 22.51
C VAL A 670 4.03 10.76 23.37
N ASP A 671 4.17 10.70 24.70
CA ASP A 671 3.05 10.86 25.65
C ASP A 671 2.38 12.24 25.48
N GLU A 672 3.17 13.32 25.32
CA GLU A 672 2.65 14.66 25.05
C GLU A 672 1.93 14.72 23.70
N GLN A 673 2.53 14.15 22.65
CA GLN A 673 1.95 14.11 21.31
C GLN A 673 0.60 13.37 21.25
N ASN A 674 0.37 12.40 22.14
CA ASN A 674 -0.86 11.59 22.18
C ASN A 674 -1.79 11.93 23.35
N ALA A 675 -1.53 13.01 24.11
CA ALA A 675 -2.31 13.35 25.31
C ALA A 675 -3.82 13.54 25.06
N ASN A 676 -4.20 13.88 23.83
CA ASN A 676 -5.60 14.06 23.42
C ASN A 676 -6.18 12.86 22.66
N GLU A 677 -5.41 11.79 22.46
CA GLU A 677 -5.87 10.61 21.73
C GLU A 677 -6.78 9.76 22.62
N PRO A 678 -8.05 9.54 22.25
CA PRO A 678 -8.97 8.73 23.06
C PRO A 678 -8.45 7.31 23.30
N GLY A 679 -8.43 6.89 24.58
CA GLY A 679 -7.99 5.56 24.97
C GLY A 679 -6.48 5.37 25.07
N TYR A 680 -5.69 6.42 24.81
CA TYR A 680 -4.25 6.42 25.00
C TYR A 680 -3.86 6.25 26.48
N GLN A 681 -2.86 5.42 26.74
CA GLN A 681 -2.27 5.22 28.07
C GLN A 681 -0.81 5.71 28.04
N PRO A 682 -0.45 6.73 28.85
CA PRO A 682 0.91 7.27 28.88
C PRO A 682 1.94 6.21 29.30
N MET A 683 3.05 6.12 28.55
CA MET A 683 4.15 5.19 28.85
C MET A 683 4.91 5.61 30.11
N CYS A 684 5.09 6.92 30.32
CA CYS A 684 5.89 7.47 31.42
C CYS A 684 5.22 7.37 32.79
N ALA A 685 3.98 6.88 32.88
CA ALA A 685 3.35 6.58 34.16
C ALA A 685 4.11 5.47 34.92
N ASP A 686 4.52 4.43 34.19
CA ASP A 686 5.39 3.35 34.66
C ASP A 686 6.04 2.70 33.43
N LEU A 687 7.29 3.08 33.15
CA LEU A 687 8.03 2.58 31.98
C LEU A 687 8.25 1.06 32.03
N ASP A 688 8.43 0.49 33.23
CA ASP A 688 8.70 -0.94 33.40
C ASP A 688 7.43 -1.76 33.19
N ALA A 689 6.28 -1.22 33.58
CA ALA A 689 4.98 -1.88 33.38
C ALA A 689 4.36 -1.62 31.99
N SER A 690 4.82 -0.61 31.24
CA SER A 690 4.26 -0.23 29.94
C SER A 690 4.58 -1.24 28.83
N PRO A 691 3.58 -1.99 28.29
CA PRO A 691 3.82 -2.95 27.22
C PRO A 691 4.39 -2.31 25.96
N SER A 692 3.93 -1.10 25.61
CA SER A 692 4.42 -0.35 24.45
C SER A 692 5.87 0.08 24.61
N PHE A 693 6.27 0.57 25.78
CA PHE A 693 7.65 0.95 26.03
C PHE A 693 8.58 -0.27 26.01
N GLN A 694 8.18 -1.36 26.67
CA GLN A 694 8.96 -2.60 26.67
C GLN A 694 9.06 -3.23 25.28
N ALA A 695 8.00 -3.16 24.46
CA ALA A 695 8.05 -3.59 23.06
C ALA A 695 9.06 -2.77 22.24
N ALA A 696 9.06 -1.45 22.41
CA ALA A 696 9.97 -0.54 21.72
C ALA A 696 11.45 -0.87 22.05
N LEU A 697 11.76 -1.16 23.32
CA LEU A 697 13.09 -1.61 23.72
C LEU A 697 13.43 -3.02 23.22
N ASP A 698 12.49 -3.96 23.27
CA ASP A 698 12.67 -5.34 22.79
C ASP A 698 13.06 -5.35 21.31
N LEU A 699 12.38 -4.56 20.46
CA LEU A 699 12.68 -4.42 19.04
C LEU A 699 14.14 -4.00 18.77
N VAL A 700 14.70 -3.10 19.59
CA VAL A 700 16.10 -2.67 19.45
C VAL A 700 17.06 -3.73 19.99
N PHE A 701 16.86 -4.21 21.21
CA PHE A 701 17.81 -5.11 21.87
C PHE A 701 17.78 -6.55 21.35
N SER A 702 16.68 -6.95 20.70
CA SER A 702 16.59 -8.20 19.97
C SER A 702 16.88 -8.07 18.48
N GLY A 703 16.96 -6.83 17.93
CA GLY A 703 17.01 -6.58 16.49
C GLY A 703 18.04 -7.40 15.71
N ARG A 704 19.26 -7.58 16.25
CA ARG A 704 20.29 -8.44 15.63
C ARG A 704 19.90 -9.93 15.55
N ARG A 705 19.09 -10.42 16.49
CA ARG A 705 18.67 -11.82 16.60
C ARG A 705 17.31 -12.09 15.95
N GLU A 706 16.55 -11.05 15.61
CA GLU A 706 15.29 -11.23 14.91
C GLU A 706 15.57 -11.76 13.50
N PRO A 707 14.87 -12.80 13.04
CA PRO A 707 15.07 -13.35 11.70
C PRO A 707 14.81 -12.27 10.67
N ASN A 708 15.82 -11.97 9.84
CA ASN A 708 15.79 -10.90 8.83
C ASN A 708 15.47 -9.50 9.41
N GLY A 709 15.56 -9.32 10.72
CA GLY A 709 15.24 -8.07 11.40
C GLY A 709 13.74 -7.76 11.49
N TYR A 710 12.86 -8.72 11.22
CA TYR A 710 11.41 -8.55 11.31
C TYR A 710 10.94 -8.12 12.70
N THR A 711 9.79 -7.43 12.75
CA THR A 711 9.26 -6.77 13.95
C THR A 711 8.08 -7.51 14.57
N GLU A 712 7.47 -8.40 13.80
CA GLU A 712 6.15 -8.99 14.03
C GLU A 712 6.12 -9.85 15.30
N ARG A 713 7.21 -10.57 15.60
CA ARG A 713 7.32 -11.39 16.83
C ARG A 713 7.18 -10.54 18.08
N ALA A 714 7.98 -9.49 18.19
CA ALA A 714 7.97 -8.57 19.34
C ALA A 714 6.63 -7.86 19.42
N LEU A 715 6.16 -7.25 18.32
CA LEU A 715 4.88 -6.56 18.25
C LEU A 715 3.72 -7.45 18.70
N THR A 716 3.58 -8.64 18.11
CA THR A 716 2.53 -9.61 18.41
C THR A 716 2.54 -10.01 19.88
N THR A 717 3.72 -10.36 20.41
CA THR A 717 3.89 -10.77 21.81
C THR A 717 3.43 -9.68 22.78
N TRP A 718 3.85 -8.44 22.54
CA TRP A 718 3.54 -7.33 23.44
C TRP A 718 2.10 -6.82 23.28
N ARG A 719 1.52 -6.87 22.07
CA ARG A 719 0.09 -6.57 21.86
C ARG A 719 -0.81 -7.59 22.55
N GLN A 720 -0.51 -8.87 22.46
CA GLN A 720 -1.26 -9.90 23.19
C GLN A 720 -1.19 -9.69 24.70
N ARG A 721 -0.04 -9.27 25.24
CA ARG A 721 0.08 -8.88 26.65
C ARG A 721 -0.74 -7.65 26.99
N ALA A 722 -0.74 -6.63 26.16
CA ALA A 722 -1.55 -5.43 26.35
C ALA A 722 -3.05 -5.77 26.38
N LYS A 723 -3.54 -6.57 25.41
CA LYS A 723 -4.94 -7.05 25.38
C LYS A 723 -5.30 -7.87 26.64
N ALA A 724 -4.38 -8.67 27.17
CA ALA A 724 -4.63 -9.48 28.37
C ALA A 724 -4.69 -8.67 29.67
N SER A 725 -3.89 -7.59 29.77
CA SER A 725 -3.87 -6.72 30.95
C SER A 725 -5.12 -5.84 31.08
N ASP A 726 -5.77 -5.53 29.96
CA ASP A 726 -6.94 -4.63 29.93
C ASP A 726 -8.26 -5.29 30.37
N GLY A 727 -8.29 -6.61 30.60
CA GLY A 727 -9.35 -7.33 31.33
C GLY A 727 -10.78 -7.32 30.73
N GLU A 728 -11.04 -6.53 29.70
CA GLU A 728 -12.28 -6.48 28.93
C GLU A 728 -11.97 -6.64 27.44
N GLU A 729 -12.76 -7.47 26.74
CA GLU A 729 -12.82 -7.44 25.28
C GLU A 729 -13.21 -6.03 24.85
N GLN A 730 -12.24 -5.18 24.55
CA GLN A 730 -12.54 -3.94 23.85
C GLN A 730 -13.13 -4.36 22.50
N PRO A 731 -14.38 -3.99 22.17
CA PRO A 731 -14.84 -4.12 20.79
C PRO A 731 -13.78 -3.43 19.95
N THR A 732 -13.34 -4.07 18.86
CA THR A 732 -12.46 -3.48 17.85
C THR A 732 -12.95 -2.05 17.61
N ARG A 733 -12.27 -1.07 18.24
CA ARG A 733 -12.84 0.26 18.45
C ARG A 733 -12.93 0.90 17.07
N GLU A 734 -14.14 0.90 16.48
CA GLU A 734 -14.52 1.72 15.33
C GLU A 734 -14.33 3.24 15.58
N ALA A 735 -13.82 3.63 16.75
CA ALA A 735 -13.90 4.96 17.30
C ALA A 735 -12.56 5.47 17.83
N VAL A 736 -11.47 5.46 17.06
CA VAL A 736 -10.31 6.32 17.36
C VAL A 736 -9.57 6.73 16.08
N LEU A 737 -10.25 7.42 15.16
CA LEU A 737 -9.61 8.20 14.10
C LEU A 737 -10.44 9.47 13.93
N SER A 738 -9.92 10.55 14.53
CA SER A 738 -10.54 11.87 14.67
C SER A 738 -11.20 12.40 13.39
N ASP A 739 -12.22 13.23 13.61
CA ASP A 739 -13.09 13.90 12.63
C ASP A 739 -12.38 14.97 11.75
N GLU A 740 -11.05 14.94 11.62
CA GLU A 740 -10.26 16.05 11.05
C GLU A 740 -9.47 15.69 9.78
N ALA A 741 -9.98 14.79 8.94
CA ALA A 741 -9.77 14.98 7.51
C ALA A 741 -10.85 15.96 7.03
N PRO A 742 -10.52 17.10 6.38
CA PRO A 742 -11.53 18.01 5.88
C PRO A 742 -12.45 17.23 4.96
N SER A 743 -13.65 16.94 5.44
CA SER A 743 -14.66 16.35 4.60
C SER A 743 -15.00 17.40 3.55
N PRO A 744 -15.10 17.02 2.27
CA PRO A 744 -15.61 17.93 1.26
C PRO A 744 -16.98 18.43 1.70
N ALA A 745 -17.19 19.74 1.49
CA ALA A 745 -18.46 20.39 1.77
C ALA A 745 -19.58 19.70 0.97
N PRO A 746 -20.80 19.61 1.52
CA PRO A 746 -21.92 18.96 0.83
C PRO A 746 -22.30 19.64 -0.48
#